data_AF-B9W8V9-F1
#
_entry.id   AF-B9W8V9-F1
#
_cell.length_a   1.000
_cell.length_b   1.000
_cell.length_c   1.000
_cell.angle_alpha   90.00
_cell.angle_beta   90.00
_cell.angle_gamma   90.00
#
_symmetry.space_group_name_H-M   'P 1'
#
loop_
_entity.id
_entity.type
_entity.pdbx_description
1 polymer ?
#
loop_
_entity_poly.entity_id
_entity_poly.type
_entity_poly.pdbx_seq_one_letter_code
_entity_poly.pdbx_strand_id
1 'polypeptide(L)'
;MNTNLLFIPLKQSSVLDLGEELRQVINNHYFQPASSFNSDLVYITDLRNQVAQIKNINNELGKTSQDDSILLQYLQVLGNLQKKFSDDCIEFAWFDTLTYGPRGPYRYRSLKIEKLNVIFQIGCLYSQVAISESRHTDIGLKRACRYFQLSAGCFMSINKFLISMTANTNNPLILSIPPSMESSTVQCLEYLMLAQAQETIWQKAINSDSMKDSVVARLSIQASEYYSKALDYGNSSDLIKLEWINHIKVKKFHFLAAAHLRSSTIAADAFQYGEQVAHLRVASQAVDKALKSKKYVSNLVLEDLQGLADVIKVRLRTAEKDNDLVYLKIVPQEKELKPIIGVSMVKSIVPEEFEKPESNIEIFKELLPYVIIHVAQAMRERQDEYIQTKIVTPIQGLNNMLVKFLIERDLPASIDSIQQPENIPDSVVRHSQEILKIGGIDFIEKAFKELDKLKIECNHLLQECQTRIELDRSEDEMLRRKQGSERWSRESTNDAAQELIEKIDKMKQYLQQANNGDSFVLEKFHDIKPALEVYSSGYRALSQYIPSSQYIELPDRLSIVISDLRNCLAKADILESERKEFLQNVELKGRDNNILPKLISEYNSNRSKYQTANGEFNLNAFENVYEKHMKLFDSDIRYIATTRNLQMTIEHEIDLINQNFVQEFKLLQNSSNDKRQKVLQYLETAYEKFLEIINNLTEGSKFYTDFIEKGGAVLQECEEYLYRRRVESRDLELAINNSFQQQQAQTQNEQMSVPKSYNNDKLVSPKTSKPGLWNPNSDIRFS
;
A
#
# COMPACT_ATOMS: atom_id res chain seq x y z
N MET A 1 -24.17 -29.37 -15.57
CA MET A 1 -24.92 -28.19 -16.06
C MET A 1 -25.94 -28.66 -17.07
N ASN A 2 -27.24 -28.61 -16.75
CA ASN A 2 -28.34 -28.98 -17.65
C ASN A 2 -29.00 -27.73 -18.25
N THR A 3 -28.20 -26.74 -18.65
CA THR A 3 -28.70 -25.48 -19.25
C THR A 3 -28.16 -25.34 -20.66
N ASN A 4 -28.92 -24.66 -21.52
CA ASN A 4 -28.51 -24.38 -22.90
C ASN A 4 -27.55 -23.17 -23.00
N LEU A 5 -27.61 -22.25 -22.03
CA LEU A 5 -26.69 -21.12 -21.84
C LEU A 5 -25.87 -21.29 -20.55
N LEU A 6 -24.75 -20.57 -20.43
CA LEU A 6 -23.91 -20.53 -19.23
C LEU A 6 -24.23 -19.32 -18.36
N PHE A 7 -24.29 -19.51 -17.04
CA PHE A 7 -24.29 -18.41 -16.06
C PHE A 7 -22.96 -18.40 -15.32
N ILE A 8 -22.66 -17.26 -14.72
CA ILE A 8 -21.45 -17.07 -13.93
C ILE A 8 -21.81 -17.25 -12.46
N PRO A 9 -21.17 -18.19 -11.75
CA PRO A 9 -21.43 -18.40 -10.33
C PRO A 9 -20.99 -17.17 -9.54
N LEU A 10 -21.76 -16.82 -8.51
CA LEU A 10 -21.43 -15.76 -7.58
C LEU A 10 -20.13 -16.10 -6.83
N LYS A 11 -19.29 -15.09 -6.59
CA LYS A 11 -18.17 -15.15 -5.65
C LYS A 11 -18.69 -15.30 -4.22
N GLN A 12 -17.86 -15.84 -3.34
CA GLN A 12 -18.17 -15.92 -1.91
C GLN A 12 -17.32 -14.92 -1.15
N SER A 13 -17.84 -14.37 -0.05
CA SER A 13 -17.10 -13.48 0.84
C SER A 13 -17.29 -13.90 2.29
N SER A 14 -16.25 -13.73 3.12
CA SER A 14 -16.33 -14.00 4.57
C SER A 14 -17.12 -12.91 5.28
N VAL A 15 -17.87 -13.21 6.33
CA VAL A 15 -18.49 -12.19 7.21
C VAL A 15 -17.40 -11.28 7.80
N LEU A 16 -17.68 -9.97 7.89
CA LEU A 16 -16.75 -8.92 8.32
C LEU A 16 -17.56 -7.90 9.10
N ASP A 17 -17.11 -7.55 10.29
CA ASP A 17 -17.67 -6.42 11.02
C ASP A 17 -17.02 -5.12 10.51
N LEU A 18 -17.48 -4.69 9.34
CA LEU A 18 -16.92 -3.53 8.64
C LEU A 18 -17.02 -2.24 9.46
N GLY A 19 -18.07 -2.12 10.27
CA GLY A 19 -18.27 -1.04 11.23
C GLY A 19 -17.23 -1.03 12.34
N GLU A 20 -16.82 -2.18 12.89
CA GLU A 20 -15.76 -2.20 13.91
C GLU A 20 -14.38 -1.89 13.32
N GLU A 21 -14.07 -2.41 12.14
CA GLU A 21 -12.83 -2.06 11.42
C GLU A 21 -12.76 -0.55 11.15
N LEU A 22 -13.85 0.04 10.61
CA LEU A 22 -13.95 1.48 10.41
C LEU A 22 -13.90 2.27 11.73
N ARG A 23 -14.47 1.74 12.81
CA ARG A 23 -14.41 2.36 14.14
C ARG A 23 -12.97 2.49 14.62
N GLN A 24 -12.16 1.44 14.46
CA GLN A 24 -10.75 1.46 14.81
C GLN A 24 -9.98 2.46 13.95
N VAL A 25 -10.25 2.48 12.63
CA VAL A 25 -9.65 3.45 11.71
C VAL A 25 -9.99 4.90 12.12
N ILE A 26 -11.26 5.18 12.44
CA ILE A 26 -11.71 6.50 12.91
C ILE A 26 -10.99 6.85 14.22
N ASN A 27 -10.98 5.98 15.22
CA ASN A 27 -10.37 6.28 16.52
C ASN A 27 -8.85 6.53 16.42
N ASN A 28 -8.15 5.80 15.55
CA ASN A 28 -6.69 5.89 15.43
C ASN A 28 -6.24 7.05 14.56
N HIS A 29 -6.96 7.33 13.48
CA HIS A 29 -6.50 8.26 12.45
C HIS A 29 -7.32 9.55 12.38
N TYR A 30 -8.52 9.60 12.97
CA TYR A 30 -9.40 10.74 12.87
C TYR A 30 -9.52 11.43 14.22
N PHE A 31 -9.41 12.76 14.21
CA PHE A 31 -9.65 13.60 15.40
C PHE A 31 -11.15 13.74 15.72
N GLN A 32 -11.97 12.74 15.38
CA GLN A 32 -13.41 12.71 15.58
C GLN A 32 -13.78 11.38 16.27
N PRO A 33 -14.61 11.40 17.33
CA PRO A 33 -14.96 10.19 18.04
C PRO A 33 -15.84 9.29 17.17
N ALA A 34 -15.48 8.02 17.05
CA ALA A 34 -16.25 7.06 16.25
C ALA A 34 -17.70 6.87 16.72
N SER A 35 -17.98 7.17 18.00
CA SER A 35 -19.32 7.10 18.59
C SER A 35 -20.34 8.01 17.86
N SER A 36 -19.89 9.10 17.24
CA SER A 36 -20.74 10.00 16.47
C SER A 36 -21.28 9.38 15.19
N PHE A 37 -20.70 8.27 14.72
CA PHE A 37 -21.05 7.60 13.47
C PHE A 37 -21.62 6.19 13.69
N ASN A 38 -22.04 5.86 14.93
CA ASN A 38 -22.50 4.51 15.27
C ASN A 38 -23.66 4.00 14.39
N SER A 39 -24.60 4.86 13.98
CA SER A 39 -25.67 4.48 13.05
C SER A 39 -25.12 4.00 11.71
N ASP A 40 -24.15 4.74 11.18
CA ASP A 40 -23.55 4.48 9.87
C ASP A 40 -22.68 3.22 9.91
N LEU A 41 -21.97 3.01 11.02
CA LEU A 41 -21.14 1.84 11.29
C LEU A 41 -21.98 0.55 11.38
N VAL A 42 -23.12 0.59 12.07
CA VAL A 42 -24.04 -0.56 12.13
C VAL A 42 -24.66 -0.83 10.76
N TYR A 43 -25.15 0.22 10.10
CA TYR A 43 -25.77 0.12 8.78
C TYR A 43 -24.84 -0.52 7.75
N ILE A 44 -23.56 -0.11 7.71
CA ILE A 44 -22.62 -0.66 6.75
C ILE A 44 -22.23 -2.12 7.05
N THR A 45 -22.09 -2.50 8.33
CA THR A 45 -21.88 -3.90 8.72
C THR A 45 -23.03 -4.77 8.24
N ASP A 46 -24.27 -4.36 8.50
CA ASP A 46 -25.46 -5.11 8.11
C ASP A 46 -25.58 -5.25 6.60
N LEU A 47 -25.38 -4.15 5.86
CA LEU A 47 -25.46 -4.13 4.40
C LEU A 47 -24.38 -5.01 3.75
N ARG A 48 -23.14 -4.92 4.24
CA ARG A 48 -22.04 -5.78 3.79
C ARG A 48 -22.39 -7.25 4.04
N ASN A 49 -22.84 -7.59 5.25
CA ASN A 49 -23.12 -8.98 5.58
C ASN A 49 -24.31 -9.54 4.79
N GLN A 50 -25.27 -8.71 4.38
CA GLN A 50 -26.29 -9.09 3.40
C GLN A 50 -25.65 -9.44 2.05
N VAL A 51 -24.71 -8.64 1.53
CA VAL A 51 -23.96 -8.96 0.30
C VAL A 51 -23.24 -10.31 0.40
N ALA A 52 -22.61 -10.61 1.53
CA ALA A 52 -21.91 -11.88 1.76
C ALA A 52 -22.87 -13.09 1.85
N GLN A 53 -24.15 -12.86 2.15
CA GLN A 53 -25.18 -13.91 2.27
C GLN A 53 -25.91 -14.21 0.96
N ILE A 54 -25.68 -13.43 -0.10
CA ILE A 54 -26.29 -13.66 -1.42
C ILE A 54 -25.80 -15.01 -1.97
N LYS A 55 -26.73 -15.85 -2.42
CA LYS A 55 -26.47 -17.20 -2.97
C LYS A 55 -26.94 -17.30 -4.41
N ASN A 56 -26.38 -18.27 -5.15
CA ASN A 56 -26.81 -18.53 -6.53
C ASN A 56 -28.31 -18.83 -6.59
N ILE A 57 -28.94 -18.42 -7.69
CA ILE A 57 -30.39 -18.55 -7.88
C ILE A 57 -30.79 -20.04 -7.87
N ASN A 58 -31.67 -20.41 -6.93
CA ASN A 58 -32.28 -21.74 -6.83
C ASN A 58 -33.76 -21.74 -7.26
N ASN A 59 -34.11 -20.99 -8.31
CA ASN A 59 -35.47 -20.83 -8.89
C ASN A 59 -36.48 -19.95 -8.11
N GLU A 60 -36.06 -19.12 -7.16
CA GLU A 60 -36.96 -18.21 -6.42
C GLU A 60 -36.94 -16.79 -7.02
N LEU A 61 -37.91 -16.45 -7.88
CA LEU A 61 -37.97 -15.18 -8.64
C LEU A 61 -37.96 -13.89 -7.77
N GLY A 62 -38.44 -13.95 -6.52
CA GLY A 62 -38.59 -12.76 -5.66
C GLY A 62 -37.29 -12.28 -4.99
N LYS A 63 -36.31 -13.16 -4.80
CA LYS A 63 -35.05 -12.81 -4.12
C LYS A 63 -34.11 -11.99 -5.00
N THR A 64 -34.18 -12.20 -6.31
CA THR A 64 -33.28 -11.59 -7.30
C THR A 64 -33.31 -10.06 -7.32
N SER A 65 -34.50 -9.45 -7.27
CA SER A 65 -34.62 -7.97 -7.26
C SER A 65 -34.16 -7.35 -5.95
N GLN A 66 -34.28 -8.09 -4.84
CA GLN A 66 -33.77 -7.66 -3.54
C GLN A 66 -32.24 -7.72 -3.52
N ASP A 67 -31.65 -8.81 -4.01
CA ASP A 67 -30.20 -9.00 -4.09
C ASP A 67 -29.53 -7.92 -4.96
N ASP A 68 -30.15 -7.55 -6.08
CA ASP A 68 -29.69 -6.46 -6.95
C ASP A 68 -29.68 -5.11 -6.21
N SER A 69 -30.77 -4.79 -5.51
CA SER A 69 -30.86 -3.56 -4.72
C SER A 69 -29.80 -3.50 -3.62
N ILE A 70 -29.55 -4.61 -2.92
CA ILE A 70 -28.53 -4.71 -1.87
C ILE A 70 -27.13 -4.44 -2.45
N LEU A 71 -26.78 -5.07 -3.57
CA LEU A 71 -25.49 -4.87 -4.22
C LEU A 71 -25.28 -3.43 -4.69
N LEU A 72 -26.31 -2.82 -5.30
CA LEU A 72 -26.25 -1.42 -5.76
C LEU A 72 -26.15 -0.43 -4.60
N GLN A 73 -26.89 -0.65 -3.50
CA GLN A 73 -26.79 0.16 -2.29
C GLN A 73 -25.38 0.07 -1.68
N TYR A 74 -24.82 -1.13 -1.60
CA TYR A 74 -23.47 -1.32 -1.06
C TYR A 74 -22.39 -0.69 -1.97
N LEU A 75 -22.56 -0.78 -3.30
CA LEU A 75 -21.67 -0.13 -4.26
C LEU A 75 -21.62 1.39 -4.06
N GLN A 76 -22.76 2.01 -3.79
CA GLN A 76 -22.83 3.44 -3.48
C GLN A 76 -22.15 3.77 -2.14
N VAL A 77 -22.40 2.97 -1.11
CA VAL A 77 -21.76 3.09 0.19
C VAL A 77 -20.23 3.02 0.07
N LEU A 78 -19.69 2.10 -0.72
CA LEU A 78 -18.26 2.03 -1.03
C LEU A 78 -17.76 3.31 -1.71
N GLY A 79 -18.56 3.90 -2.62
CA GLY A 79 -18.24 5.19 -3.23
C GLY A 79 -18.15 6.35 -2.23
N ASN A 80 -18.96 6.32 -1.16
CA ASN A 80 -18.86 7.28 -0.06
C ASN A 80 -17.62 7.01 0.80
N LEU A 81 -17.33 5.74 1.10
CA LEU A 81 -16.12 5.38 1.84
C LEU A 81 -14.85 5.84 1.14
N GLN A 82 -14.74 5.64 -0.17
CA GLN A 82 -13.57 6.06 -0.96
C GLN A 82 -13.31 7.58 -0.92
N LYS A 83 -14.34 8.39 -0.60
CA LYS A 83 -14.19 9.85 -0.44
C LYS A 83 -13.73 10.24 0.97
N LYS A 84 -13.85 9.34 1.95
CA LYS A 84 -13.67 9.63 3.37
C LYS A 84 -12.46 8.91 3.97
N PHE A 85 -12.15 7.72 3.50
CA PHE A 85 -11.10 6.83 4.00
C PHE A 85 -9.99 6.63 2.97
N SER A 86 -8.80 6.23 3.43
CA SER A 86 -7.74 5.76 2.53
C SER A 86 -8.17 4.46 1.84
N ASP A 87 -7.60 4.17 0.66
CA ASP A 87 -7.96 2.96 -0.08
C ASP A 87 -7.60 1.69 0.69
N ASP A 88 -6.46 1.71 1.39
CA ASP A 88 -5.82 0.62 2.11
C ASP A 88 -6.25 0.50 3.59
N CYS A 89 -7.35 1.14 4.00
CA CYS A 89 -7.74 1.12 5.41
C CYS A 89 -8.26 -0.24 5.91
N ILE A 90 -8.80 -1.10 5.04
CA ILE A 90 -9.50 -2.33 5.42
C ILE A 90 -9.13 -3.48 4.48
N GLU A 91 -9.00 -4.69 5.04
CA GLU A 91 -8.79 -5.93 4.30
C GLU A 91 -10.09 -6.69 4.04
N PHE A 92 -10.31 -7.07 2.77
CA PHE A 92 -11.48 -7.83 2.33
C PHE A 92 -11.07 -9.21 1.84
N ALA A 93 -11.82 -10.24 2.26
CA ALA A 93 -11.58 -11.63 1.88
C ALA A 93 -12.67 -12.15 0.92
N TRP A 94 -12.27 -12.59 -0.27
CA TRP A 94 -13.16 -13.16 -1.28
C TRP A 94 -12.66 -14.50 -1.80
N PHE A 95 -13.59 -15.37 -2.22
CA PHE A 95 -13.32 -16.64 -2.86
C PHE A 95 -13.81 -16.60 -4.31
N ASP A 96 -12.96 -17.04 -5.23
CA ASP A 96 -13.29 -17.18 -6.63
C ASP A 96 -14.03 -18.50 -6.88
N THR A 97 -15.10 -18.47 -7.66
CA THR A 97 -15.98 -19.63 -7.90
C THR A 97 -16.02 -20.10 -9.36
N LEU A 98 -15.21 -19.48 -10.23
CA LEU A 98 -15.06 -19.89 -11.62
C LEU A 98 -14.43 -21.28 -11.76
N THR A 99 -13.56 -21.70 -10.83
CA THR A 99 -12.91 -23.01 -10.80
C THR A 99 -13.78 -24.11 -10.18
N TYR A 100 -13.26 -25.34 -10.10
CA TYR A 100 -13.95 -26.45 -9.43
C TYR A 100 -13.97 -26.24 -7.92
N GLY A 101 -15.03 -25.58 -7.45
CA GLY A 101 -15.15 -25.15 -6.05
C GLY A 101 -14.54 -23.77 -5.79
N PRO A 102 -14.82 -23.21 -4.60
CA PRO A 102 -14.29 -21.91 -4.20
C PRO A 102 -12.78 -21.99 -3.98
N ARG A 103 -12.03 -21.08 -4.61
CA ARG A 103 -10.57 -20.91 -4.44
C ARG A 103 -10.31 -19.62 -3.69
N GLY A 104 -9.45 -19.67 -2.66
CA GLY A 104 -9.19 -18.54 -1.76
C GLY A 104 -9.19 -18.98 -0.28
N PRO A 105 -9.35 -18.04 0.68
CA PRO A 105 -9.70 -16.64 0.46
C PRO A 105 -8.53 -15.81 -0.06
N TYR A 106 -8.76 -15.05 -1.10
CA TYR A 106 -7.86 -13.98 -1.53
C TYR A 106 -8.17 -12.74 -0.70
N ARG A 107 -7.13 -12.20 -0.04
CA ARG A 107 -7.23 -11.06 0.87
C ARG A 107 -6.61 -9.84 0.24
N TYR A 108 -7.38 -8.76 0.19
CA TYR A 108 -6.96 -7.51 -0.42
C TYR A 108 -7.30 -6.33 0.48
N ARG A 109 -6.29 -5.53 0.79
CA ARG A 109 -6.44 -4.29 1.55
C ARG A 109 -6.68 -3.12 0.59
N SER A 110 -7.87 -3.07 -0.01
CA SER A 110 -8.25 -2.02 -0.97
C SER A 110 -9.77 -1.88 -1.12
N LEU A 111 -10.30 -0.70 -0.82
CA LEU A 111 -11.70 -0.33 -1.09
C LEU A 111 -12.02 -0.35 -2.59
N LYS A 112 -11.06 0.00 -3.45
CA LYS A 112 -11.20 -0.12 -4.91
C LYS A 112 -11.39 -1.57 -5.34
N ILE A 113 -10.60 -2.50 -4.80
CA ILE A 113 -10.76 -3.94 -5.12
C ILE A 113 -12.09 -4.48 -4.58
N GLU A 114 -12.51 -4.07 -3.38
CA GLU A 114 -13.83 -4.41 -2.84
C GLU A 114 -14.96 -3.94 -3.78
N LYS A 115 -14.88 -2.70 -4.27
CA LYS A 115 -15.81 -2.16 -5.26
C LYS A 115 -15.86 -3.00 -6.54
N LEU A 116 -14.70 -3.44 -7.05
CA LEU A 116 -14.65 -4.33 -8.22
C LEU A 116 -15.28 -5.70 -7.93
N ASN A 117 -15.10 -6.26 -6.72
CA ASN A 117 -15.73 -7.53 -6.34
C ASN A 117 -17.26 -7.40 -6.33
N VAL A 118 -17.79 -6.27 -5.87
CA VAL A 118 -19.24 -6.00 -5.91
C VAL A 118 -19.74 -5.85 -7.35
N ILE A 119 -19.02 -5.12 -8.21
CA ILE A 119 -19.36 -5.01 -9.65
C ILE A 119 -19.33 -6.39 -10.32
N PHE A 120 -18.34 -7.23 -9.99
CA PHE A 120 -18.25 -8.60 -10.50
C PHE A 120 -19.46 -9.42 -10.03
N GLN A 121 -19.86 -9.27 -8.76
CA GLN A 121 -21.06 -9.91 -8.22
C GLN A 121 -22.35 -9.50 -8.95
N ILE A 122 -22.52 -8.21 -9.24
CA ILE A 122 -23.66 -7.71 -10.02
C ILE A 122 -23.66 -8.34 -11.42
N GLY A 123 -22.50 -8.40 -12.08
CA GLY A 123 -22.34 -9.07 -13.36
C GLY A 123 -22.74 -10.55 -13.32
N CYS A 124 -22.35 -11.26 -12.25
CA CYS A 124 -22.74 -12.65 -12.01
C CYS A 124 -24.26 -12.78 -11.81
N LEU A 125 -24.86 -11.94 -10.97
CA LEU A 125 -26.30 -11.92 -10.71
C LEU A 125 -27.08 -11.76 -12.01
N TYR A 126 -26.75 -10.74 -12.82
CA TYR A 126 -27.40 -10.51 -14.11
C TYR A 126 -27.29 -11.68 -15.07
N SER A 127 -26.16 -12.40 -15.10
CA SER A 127 -26.03 -13.62 -15.91
C SER A 127 -27.00 -14.73 -15.48
N GLN A 128 -27.28 -14.83 -14.18
CA GLN A 128 -28.22 -15.81 -13.62
C GLN A 128 -29.67 -15.40 -13.87
N VAL A 129 -29.99 -14.11 -13.69
CA VAL A 129 -31.32 -13.57 -14.02
C VAL A 129 -31.64 -13.82 -15.49
N ALA A 130 -30.68 -13.57 -16.39
CA ALA A 130 -30.85 -13.77 -17.82
C ALA A 130 -31.21 -15.23 -18.19
N ILE A 131 -30.69 -16.22 -17.46
CA ILE A 131 -31.00 -17.64 -17.70
C ILE A 131 -32.34 -18.06 -17.09
N SER A 132 -32.78 -17.39 -16.02
CA SER A 132 -34.09 -17.63 -15.41
C SER A 132 -35.26 -17.15 -16.27
N GLU A 133 -35.01 -16.24 -17.22
CA GLU A 133 -36.01 -15.73 -18.16
C GLU A 133 -36.43 -16.79 -19.20
N SER A 134 -37.69 -16.74 -19.63
CA SER A 134 -38.24 -17.73 -20.56
C SER A 134 -37.67 -17.58 -21.98
N ARG A 135 -37.06 -18.66 -22.50
CA ARG A 135 -36.58 -18.72 -23.89
C ARG A 135 -37.68 -18.96 -24.92
N HIS A 136 -38.90 -19.27 -24.48
CA HIS A 136 -40.02 -19.60 -25.36
C HIS A 136 -40.94 -18.41 -25.65
N THR A 137 -40.68 -17.27 -25.01
CA THR A 137 -41.50 -16.06 -25.18
C THR A 137 -40.66 -14.89 -25.67
N ASP A 138 -41.22 -14.07 -26.54
CA ASP A 138 -40.58 -12.86 -27.05
C ASP A 138 -40.18 -11.89 -25.93
N ILE A 139 -40.99 -11.81 -24.87
CA ILE A 139 -40.73 -10.96 -23.71
C ILE A 139 -39.53 -11.50 -22.93
N GLY A 140 -39.51 -12.81 -22.64
CA GLY A 140 -38.39 -13.43 -21.93
C GLY A 140 -37.08 -13.34 -22.71
N LEU A 141 -37.09 -13.57 -24.03
CA LEU A 141 -35.90 -13.39 -24.88
C LEU A 141 -35.37 -11.95 -24.85
N LYS A 142 -36.25 -10.94 -24.90
CA LYS A 142 -35.84 -9.53 -24.78
C LYS A 142 -35.25 -9.21 -23.41
N ARG A 143 -35.83 -9.74 -22.33
CA ARG A 143 -35.33 -9.54 -20.96
C ARG A 143 -33.98 -10.23 -20.75
N ALA A 144 -33.85 -11.49 -21.16
CA ALA A 144 -32.59 -12.22 -21.14
C ALA A 144 -31.49 -11.47 -21.89
N CYS A 145 -31.79 -10.97 -23.10
CA CYS A 145 -30.88 -10.14 -23.89
C CYS A 145 -30.41 -8.88 -23.13
N ARG A 146 -31.33 -8.17 -22.47
CA ARG A 146 -30.99 -6.99 -21.67
C ARG A 146 -30.05 -7.36 -20.51
N TYR A 147 -30.38 -8.39 -19.73
CA TYR A 147 -29.54 -8.79 -18.59
C TYR A 147 -28.17 -9.31 -19.01
N PHE A 148 -28.04 -10.04 -20.11
CA PHE A 148 -26.73 -10.41 -20.64
C PHE A 148 -25.91 -9.18 -21.08
N GLN A 149 -26.53 -8.17 -21.67
CA GLN A 149 -25.84 -6.91 -22.02
C GLN A 149 -25.39 -6.12 -20.78
N LEU A 150 -26.20 -6.11 -19.71
CA LEU A 150 -25.85 -5.51 -18.42
C LEU A 150 -24.70 -6.27 -17.74
N SER A 151 -24.75 -7.60 -17.75
CA SER A 151 -23.67 -8.46 -17.26
C SER A 151 -22.36 -8.20 -18.00
N ALA A 152 -22.40 -8.15 -19.34
CA ALA A 152 -21.24 -7.79 -20.17
C ALA A 152 -20.69 -6.39 -19.83
N GLY A 153 -21.56 -5.41 -19.59
CA GLY A 153 -21.16 -4.06 -19.17
C GLY A 153 -20.46 -4.01 -17.82
N CYS A 154 -20.84 -4.86 -16.87
CA CYS A 154 -20.14 -4.99 -15.60
C CYS A 154 -18.69 -5.45 -15.81
N PHE A 155 -18.46 -6.52 -16.58
CA PHE A 155 -17.11 -6.99 -16.89
C PHE A 155 -16.29 -5.98 -17.71
N MET A 156 -16.94 -5.30 -18.67
CA MET A 156 -16.31 -4.21 -19.42
C MET A 156 -15.82 -3.09 -18.50
N SER A 157 -16.60 -2.73 -17.48
CA SER A 157 -16.24 -1.67 -16.52
C SER A 157 -15.03 -2.07 -15.66
N ILE A 158 -14.95 -3.35 -15.24
CA ILE A 158 -13.78 -3.90 -14.53
C ILE A 158 -12.55 -3.82 -15.44
N ASN A 159 -12.66 -4.29 -16.69
CA ASN A 159 -11.53 -4.29 -17.62
C ASN A 159 -11.02 -2.87 -17.92
N LYS A 160 -11.93 -1.89 -18.10
CA LYS A 160 -11.55 -0.47 -18.28
C LYS A 160 -10.80 0.08 -17.06
N PHE A 161 -11.28 -0.22 -15.86
CA PHE A 161 -10.61 0.19 -14.63
C PHE A 161 -9.20 -0.39 -14.54
N LEU A 162 -9.03 -1.69 -14.81
CA LEU A 162 -7.73 -2.35 -14.80
C LEU A 162 -6.76 -1.74 -15.82
N ILE A 163 -7.21 -1.49 -17.06
CA ILE A 163 -6.40 -0.82 -18.09
C ILE A 163 -5.97 0.57 -17.60
N SER A 164 -6.89 1.36 -17.05
CA SER A 164 -6.57 2.72 -16.56
C SER A 164 -5.55 2.72 -15.42
N MET A 165 -5.57 1.70 -14.57
CA MET A 165 -4.56 1.53 -13.52
C MET A 165 -3.21 1.16 -14.10
N THR A 166 -3.15 0.15 -14.99
CA THR A 166 -1.88 -0.30 -15.59
C THR A 166 -1.20 0.76 -16.47
N ALA A 167 -1.97 1.62 -17.12
CA ALA A 167 -1.44 2.68 -17.99
C ALA A 167 -0.80 3.86 -17.22
N ASN A 168 -1.19 4.08 -15.96
CA ASN A 168 -0.79 5.26 -15.19
C ASN A 168 0.39 5.01 -14.23
N THR A 169 1.02 3.84 -14.28
CA THR A 169 2.07 3.47 -13.32
C THR A 169 3.35 2.98 -13.98
N ASN A 170 4.42 3.78 -13.88
CA ASN A 170 5.81 3.31 -13.73
C ASN A 170 6.06 2.78 -12.29
N ASN A 171 5.03 2.25 -11.63
CA ASN A 171 5.03 1.94 -10.22
C ASN A 171 5.20 0.42 -10.08
N PRO A 172 6.29 -0.09 -9.47
CA PRO A 172 6.64 -1.51 -9.44
C PRO A 172 5.76 -2.35 -8.49
N LEU A 173 4.69 -1.79 -7.93
CA LEU A 173 3.62 -2.59 -7.32
C LEU A 173 2.70 -3.07 -8.45
N ILE A 174 3.01 -4.24 -9.01
CA ILE A 174 1.99 -5.07 -9.65
C ILE A 174 0.93 -5.28 -8.55
N LEU A 175 -0.12 -4.47 -8.56
CA LEU A 175 -1.28 -4.65 -7.69
C LEU A 175 -1.66 -6.13 -7.85
N SER A 176 -1.72 -6.87 -6.75
CA SER A 176 -2.19 -8.25 -6.81
C SER A 176 -3.66 -8.20 -7.23
N ILE A 177 -3.91 -8.34 -8.53
CA ILE A 177 -5.26 -8.38 -9.09
C ILE A 177 -5.84 -9.74 -8.71
N PRO A 178 -7.08 -9.81 -8.20
CA PRO A 178 -7.73 -11.09 -7.98
C PRO A 178 -7.64 -11.96 -9.24
N PRO A 179 -7.28 -13.25 -9.17
CA PRO A 179 -7.15 -14.09 -10.35
C PRO A 179 -8.41 -14.04 -11.25
N SER A 180 -9.61 -14.03 -10.65
CA SER A 180 -10.88 -13.88 -11.39
C SER A 180 -11.04 -12.58 -12.18
N MET A 181 -10.23 -11.56 -11.86
CA MET A 181 -10.23 -10.25 -12.50
C MET A 181 -9.06 -10.05 -13.46
N GLU A 182 -8.27 -11.08 -13.76
CA GLU A 182 -7.30 -11.01 -14.84
C GLU A 182 -7.97 -10.62 -16.17
N SER A 183 -7.28 -9.82 -16.99
CA SER A 183 -7.85 -9.25 -18.22
C SER A 183 -8.39 -10.34 -19.16
N SER A 184 -7.66 -11.44 -19.36
CA SER A 184 -8.10 -12.60 -20.16
C SER A 184 -9.42 -13.20 -19.62
N THR A 185 -9.51 -13.40 -18.31
CA THR A 185 -10.71 -13.93 -17.64
C THR A 185 -11.90 -12.99 -17.81
N VAL A 186 -11.74 -11.71 -17.48
CA VAL A 186 -12.83 -10.72 -17.54
C VAL A 186 -13.32 -10.50 -18.98
N GLN A 187 -12.41 -10.46 -19.96
CA GLN A 187 -12.75 -10.35 -21.37
C GLN A 187 -13.46 -11.60 -21.89
N CYS A 188 -13.06 -12.80 -21.45
CA CYS A 188 -13.79 -14.02 -21.76
C CYS A 188 -15.24 -13.93 -21.28
N LEU A 189 -15.46 -13.51 -20.03
CA LEU A 189 -16.80 -13.35 -19.45
C LEU A 189 -17.62 -12.28 -20.18
N GLU A 190 -17.03 -11.12 -20.51
CA GLU A 190 -17.69 -10.06 -21.29
C GLU A 190 -18.20 -10.61 -22.64
N TYR A 191 -17.30 -11.21 -23.43
CA TYR A 191 -17.66 -11.70 -24.76
C TYR A 191 -18.60 -12.91 -24.72
N LEU A 192 -18.51 -13.75 -23.69
CA LEU A 192 -19.45 -14.84 -23.47
C LEU A 192 -20.87 -14.31 -23.26
N MET A 193 -21.04 -13.30 -22.39
CA MET A 193 -22.34 -12.67 -22.16
C MET A 193 -22.87 -11.98 -23.41
N LEU A 194 -22.02 -11.28 -24.19
CA LEU A 194 -22.42 -10.71 -25.48
C LEU A 194 -22.84 -11.77 -26.50
N ALA A 195 -22.12 -12.89 -26.57
CA ALA A 195 -22.46 -13.99 -27.47
C ALA A 195 -23.84 -14.59 -27.13
N GLN A 196 -24.10 -14.79 -25.83
CA GLN A 196 -25.39 -15.27 -25.34
C GLN A 196 -26.52 -14.25 -25.57
N ALA A 197 -26.25 -12.95 -25.42
CA ALA A 197 -27.20 -11.90 -25.76
C ALA A 197 -27.55 -11.93 -27.26
N GLN A 198 -26.55 -12.01 -28.13
CA GLN A 198 -26.75 -12.11 -29.58
C GLN A 198 -27.52 -13.39 -29.95
N GLU A 199 -27.24 -14.51 -29.28
CA GLU A 199 -27.98 -15.78 -29.44
C GLU A 199 -29.47 -15.62 -29.10
N THR A 200 -29.84 -14.87 -28.06
CA THR A 200 -31.27 -14.63 -27.75
C THR A 200 -31.98 -13.81 -28.84
N ILE A 201 -31.29 -12.86 -29.47
CA ILE A 201 -31.83 -12.08 -30.61
C ILE A 201 -31.97 -12.98 -31.83
N TRP A 202 -30.98 -13.82 -32.10
CA TRP A 202 -31.05 -14.82 -33.15
C TRP A 202 -32.22 -15.79 -32.93
N GLN A 203 -32.41 -16.28 -31.69
CA GLN A 203 -33.51 -17.18 -31.35
C GLN A 203 -34.86 -16.52 -31.59
N LYS A 204 -34.99 -15.23 -31.23
CA LYS A 204 -36.19 -14.46 -31.53
C LYS A 204 -36.42 -14.32 -33.04
N ALA A 205 -35.35 -14.12 -33.82
CA ALA A 205 -35.46 -13.97 -35.27
C ALA A 205 -35.91 -15.27 -35.95
N ILE A 206 -35.43 -16.44 -35.52
CA ILE A 206 -35.83 -17.73 -36.11
C ILE A 206 -37.26 -18.14 -35.75
N ASN A 207 -37.80 -17.66 -34.63
CA ASN A 207 -39.17 -17.93 -34.20
C ASN A 207 -40.20 -17.03 -34.93
N SER A 208 -39.74 -16.07 -35.73
CA SER A 208 -40.58 -15.13 -36.45
C SER A 208 -40.67 -15.52 -37.92
N ASP A 209 -41.86 -15.94 -38.37
CA ASP A 209 -42.11 -16.38 -39.76
C ASP A 209 -41.81 -15.30 -40.83
N SER A 210 -41.74 -14.02 -40.44
CA SER A 210 -41.46 -12.88 -41.33
C SER A 210 -39.97 -12.60 -41.56
N MET A 211 -39.05 -13.28 -40.85
CA MET A 211 -37.63 -12.95 -40.91
C MET A 211 -36.94 -13.59 -42.12
N LYS A 212 -36.20 -12.75 -42.87
CA LYS A 212 -35.43 -13.20 -44.05
C LYS A 212 -34.22 -14.02 -43.62
N ASP A 213 -33.89 -15.07 -44.39
CA ASP A 213 -32.69 -15.89 -44.18
C ASP A 213 -31.40 -15.07 -44.17
N SER A 214 -31.34 -13.96 -44.93
CA SER A 214 -30.20 -13.04 -44.92
C SER A 214 -29.97 -12.38 -43.56
N VAL A 215 -31.04 -12.04 -42.84
CA VAL A 215 -30.93 -11.48 -41.49
C VAL A 215 -30.45 -12.55 -40.52
N VAL A 216 -31.06 -13.74 -40.57
CA VAL A 216 -30.69 -14.87 -39.70
C VAL A 216 -29.23 -15.28 -39.92
N ALA A 217 -28.75 -15.32 -41.17
CA ALA A 217 -27.35 -15.62 -41.49
C ALA A 217 -26.39 -14.61 -40.84
N ARG A 218 -26.69 -13.31 -40.95
CA ARG A 218 -25.87 -12.22 -40.39
C ARG A 218 -25.91 -12.18 -38.86
N LEU A 219 -27.03 -12.52 -38.24
CA LEU A 219 -27.12 -12.67 -36.78
C LEU A 219 -26.32 -13.89 -36.29
N SER A 220 -26.40 -15.00 -37.03
CA SER A 220 -25.69 -16.25 -36.71
C SER A 220 -24.17 -16.06 -36.77
N ILE A 221 -23.65 -15.47 -37.86
CA ILE A 221 -22.19 -15.28 -37.98
C ILE A 221 -21.66 -14.35 -36.88
N GLN A 222 -22.42 -13.31 -36.52
CA GLN A 222 -22.04 -12.41 -35.43
C GLN A 222 -21.99 -13.12 -34.07
N ALA A 223 -22.94 -14.02 -33.79
CA ALA A 223 -22.92 -14.83 -32.58
C ALA A 223 -21.67 -15.74 -32.56
N SER A 224 -21.35 -16.37 -33.69
CA SER A 224 -20.13 -17.17 -33.86
C SER A 224 -18.86 -16.34 -33.61
N GLU A 225 -18.78 -15.12 -34.11
CA GLU A 225 -17.65 -14.21 -33.87
C GLU A 225 -17.48 -13.85 -32.39
N TYR A 226 -18.58 -13.56 -31.68
CA TYR A 226 -18.51 -13.28 -30.24
C TYR A 226 -18.08 -14.51 -29.43
N TYR A 227 -18.62 -15.70 -29.73
CA TYR A 227 -18.14 -16.94 -29.12
C TYR A 227 -16.68 -17.23 -29.49
N SER A 228 -16.21 -16.83 -30.69
CA SER A 228 -14.80 -16.94 -31.05
C SER A 228 -13.92 -16.07 -30.17
N LYS A 229 -14.27 -14.79 -29.97
CA LYS A 229 -13.53 -13.90 -29.07
C LYS A 229 -13.51 -14.43 -27.64
N ALA A 230 -14.67 -14.88 -27.15
CA ALA A 230 -14.77 -15.50 -25.82
C ALA A 230 -13.85 -16.73 -25.69
N LEU A 231 -13.75 -17.55 -26.75
CA LEU A 231 -12.86 -18.72 -26.79
C LEU A 231 -11.39 -18.34 -26.75
N ASP A 232 -10.98 -17.31 -27.52
CA ASP A 232 -9.58 -16.87 -27.58
C ASP A 232 -9.10 -16.36 -26.22
N TYR A 233 -9.91 -15.55 -25.54
CA TYR A 233 -9.63 -15.11 -24.18
C TYR A 233 -9.76 -16.23 -23.15
N GLY A 234 -10.73 -17.12 -23.30
CA GLY A 234 -10.92 -18.25 -22.40
C GLY A 234 -9.76 -19.24 -22.42
N ASN A 235 -9.16 -19.51 -23.58
CA ASN A 235 -7.96 -20.33 -23.68
C ASN A 235 -6.71 -19.68 -23.07
N SER A 236 -6.73 -18.35 -22.91
CA SER A 236 -5.65 -17.58 -22.28
C SER A 236 -5.87 -17.39 -20.78
N SER A 237 -6.95 -17.94 -20.20
CA SER A 237 -7.28 -17.81 -18.78
C SER A 237 -7.17 -19.16 -18.08
N ASP A 238 -6.46 -19.18 -16.95
CA ASP A 238 -6.30 -20.39 -16.12
C ASP A 238 -7.55 -20.75 -15.30
N LEU A 239 -8.56 -19.86 -15.26
CA LEU A 239 -9.76 -20.05 -14.44
C LEU A 239 -10.97 -20.56 -15.20
N ILE A 240 -10.99 -20.42 -16.53
CA ILE A 240 -12.12 -20.88 -17.34
C ILE A 240 -12.03 -22.39 -17.52
N LYS A 241 -13.05 -23.09 -17.01
CA LYS A 241 -13.11 -24.55 -17.01
C LYS A 241 -13.16 -25.14 -18.42
N LEU A 242 -12.64 -26.35 -18.58
CA LEU A 242 -12.65 -27.07 -19.84
C LEU A 242 -14.06 -27.29 -20.40
N GLU A 243 -15.06 -27.52 -19.55
CA GLU A 243 -16.45 -27.68 -19.99
C GLU A 243 -17.01 -26.39 -20.61
N TRP A 244 -16.59 -25.23 -20.10
CA TRP A 244 -16.96 -23.93 -20.66
C TRP A 244 -16.26 -23.70 -21.99
N ILE A 245 -14.96 -23.98 -22.07
CA ILE A 245 -14.19 -23.92 -23.33
C ILE A 245 -14.85 -24.79 -24.40
N ASN A 246 -15.22 -26.03 -24.06
CA ASN A 246 -15.91 -26.94 -24.98
C ASN A 246 -17.31 -26.41 -25.36
N HIS A 247 -18.09 -25.91 -24.40
CA HIS A 247 -19.41 -25.31 -24.66
C HIS A 247 -19.31 -24.13 -25.63
N ILE A 248 -18.41 -23.17 -25.36
CA ILE A 248 -18.16 -21.99 -26.20
C ILE A 248 -17.74 -22.43 -27.61
N LYS A 249 -16.85 -23.42 -27.71
CA LYS A 249 -16.36 -23.95 -28.98
C LYS A 249 -17.47 -24.64 -29.78
N VAL A 250 -18.35 -25.41 -29.13
CA VAL A 250 -19.53 -26.01 -29.76
C VAL A 250 -20.47 -24.92 -30.26
N LYS A 251 -20.80 -23.92 -29.43
CA LYS A 251 -21.68 -22.81 -29.81
C LYS A 251 -21.12 -21.97 -30.96
N LYS A 252 -19.81 -21.65 -30.94
CA LYS A 252 -19.10 -20.98 -32.04
C LYS A 252 -19.37 -21.69 -33.37
N PHE A 253 -19.06 -22.99 -33.43
CA PHE A 253 -19.21 -23.75 -34.66
C PHE A 253 -20.66 -24.05 -35.04
N HIS A 254 -21.56 -24.19 -34.07
CA HIS A 254 -22.99 -24.27 -34.29
C HIS A 254 -23.50 -23.04 -35.04
N PHE A 255 -23.16 -21.84 -34.57
CA PHE A 255 -23.58 -20.59 -35.20
C PHE A 255 -22.89 -20.32 -36.54
N LEU A 256 -21.64 -20.76 -36.72
CA LEU A 256 -20.98 -20.74 -38.02
C LEU A 256 -21.73 -21.63 -39.03
N ALA A 257 -22.10 -22.85 -38.63
CA ALA A 257 -22.88 -23.76 -39.46
C ALA A 257 -24.27 -23.20 -39.77
N ALA A 258 -24.96 -22.61 -38.79
CA ALA A 258 -26.25 -21.97 -38.97
C ALA A 258 -26.18 -20.79 -39.95
N ALA A 259 -25.13 -19.97 -39.89
CA ALA A 259 -24.91 -18.88 -40.84
C ALA A 259 -24.80 -19.39 -42.28
N HIS A 260 -23.95 -20.38 -42.50
CA HIS A 260 -23.73 -20.97 -43.83
C HIS A 260 -24.94 -21.75 -44.35
N LEU A 261 -25.69 -22.42 -43.48
CA LEU A 261 -26.95 -23.06 -43.86
C LEU A 261 -27.95 -22.03 -44.41
N ARG A 262 -28.08 -20.87 -43.75
CA ARG A 262 -28.96 -19.80 -44.22
C ARG A 262 -28.44 -19.18 -45.51
N SER A 263 -27.14 -18.91 -45.63
CA SER A 263 -26.52 -18.45 -46.88
C SER A 263 -26.68 -19.42 -48.04
N SER A 264 -26.67 -20.73 -47.80
CA SER A 264 -26.96 -21.74 -48.83
C SER A 264 -28.40 -21.65 -49.34
N THR A 265 -29.35 -21.28 -48.47
CA THR A 265 -30.76 -21.08 -48.87
C THR A 265 -30.88 -19.85 -49.77
N ILE A 266 -30.20 -18.77 -49.41
CA ILE A 266 -30.13 -17.54 -50.23
C ILE A 266 -29.49 -17.81 -51.60
N ALA A 267 -28.39 -18.56 -51.64
CA ALA A 267 -27.73 -18.93 -52.89
C ALA A 267 -28.63 -19.82 -53.76
N ALA A 268 -29.39 -20.73 -53.16
CA ALA A 268 -30.37 -21.55 -53.87
C ALA A 268 -31.48 -20.68 -54.49
N ASP A 269 -32.04 -19.75 -53.73
CA ASP A 269 -33.07 -18.81 -54.19
C ASP A 269 -32.56 -17.88 -55.31
N ALA A 270 -31.25 -17.58 -55.32
CA ALA A 270 -30.56 -16.81 -56.34
C ALA A 270 -30.07 -17.65 -57.54
N PHE A 271 -30.41 -18.94 -57.61
CA PHE A 271 -29.96 -19.89 -58.64
C PHE A 271 -28.43 -20.07 -58.72
N GLN A 272 -27.72 -19.76 -57.63
CA GLN A 272 -26.27 -19.91 -57.48
C GLN A 272 -25.91 -21.27 -56.87
N TYR A 273 -26.27 -22.36 -57.56
CA TYR A 273 -26.17 -23.73 -57.03
C TYR A 273 -24.75 -24.18 -56.64
N GLY A 274 -23.72 -23.67 -57.32
CA GLY A 274 -22.32 -23.91 -56.93
C GLY A 274 -22.00 -23.32 -55.55
N GLU A 275 -22.40 -22.05 -55.31
CA GLU A 275 -22.23 -21.38 -54.02
C GLU A 275 -23.08 -22.04 -52.92
N GLN A 276 -24.28 -22.52 -53.24
CA GLN A 276 -25.12 -23.29 -52.32
C GLN A 276 -24.38 -24.53 -51.79
N VAL A 277 -23.82 -25.35 -52.68
CA VAL A 277 -23.06 -26.55 -52.28
C VAL A 277 -21.83 -26.18 -51.45
N ALA A 278 -21.09 -25.14 -51.86
CA ALA A 278 -19.91 -24.68 -51.13
C ALA A 278 -20.27 -24.24 -49.69
N HIS A 279 -21.34 -23.46 -49.51
CA HIS A 279 -21.82 -23.08 -48.18
C HIS A 279 -22.24 -24.29 -47.33
N LEU A 280 -22.96 -25.27 -47.91
CA LEU A 280 -23.36 -26.48 -47.18
C LEU A 280 -22.15 -27.34 -46.78
N ARG A 281 -21.09 -27.41 -47.61
CA ARG A 281 -19.84 -28.08 -47.25
C ARG A 281 -19.15 -27.42 -46.06
N VAL A 282 -19.06 -26.08 -46.07
CA VAL A 282 -18.49 -25.32 -44.94
C VAL A 282 -19.33 -25.53 -43.66
N ALA A 283 -20.66 -25.53 -43.78
CA ALA A 283 -21.57 -25.79 -42.66
C ALA A 283 -21.35 -27.21 -42.08
N SER A 284 -21.22 -28.23 -42.94
CA SER A 284 -20.94 -29.60 -42.51
C SER A 284 -19.60 -29.71 -41.78
N GLN A 285 -18.54 -29.09 -42.31
CA GLN A 285 -17.23 -29.08 -41.67
C GLN A 285 -17.24 -28.36 -40.31
N ALA A 286 -18.02 -27.29 -40.17
CA ALA A 286 -18.20 -26.59 -38.91
C ALA A 286 -18.88 -27.50 -37.87
N VAL A 287 -19.94 -28.22 -38.25
CA VAL A 287 -20.58 -29.22 -37.40
C VAL A 287 -19.60 -30.31 -36.96
N ASP A 288 -18.77 -30.83 -37.88
CA ASP A 288 -17.75 -31.85 -37.53
C ASP A 288 -16.74 -31.32 -36.51
N LYS A 289 -16.33 -30.04 -36.64
CA LYS A 289 -15.45 -29.37 -35.66
C LYS A 289 -16.14 -29.21 -34.30
N ALA A 290 -17.44 -28.90 -34.29
CA ALA A 290 -18.23 -28.82 -33.06
C ALA A 290 -18.31 -30.20 -32.36
N LEU A 291 -18.63 -31.26 -33.10
CA LEU A 291 -18.78 -32.62 -32.59
C LEU A 291 -17.48 -33.19 -31.99
N LYS A 292 -16.31 -32.73 -32.44
CA LYS A 292 -15.01 -33.07 -31.82
C LYS A 292 -14.87 -32.55 -30.38
N SER A 293 -15.63 -31.50 -30.02
CA SER A 293 -15.57 -30.83 -28.70
C SER A 293 -16.78 -31.15 -27.83
N LYS A 294 -17.53 -32.22 -28.12
CA LYS A 294 -18.79 -32.58 -27.40
C LYS A 294 -18.61 -33.03 -25.95
N LYS A 295 -17.39 -33.32 -25.50
CA LYS A 295 -17.12 -33.84 -24.15
C LYS A 295 -17.55 -32.80 -23.11
N TYR A 296 -18.33 -33.23 -22.12
CA TYR A 296 -18.82 -32.44 -20.99
C TYR A 296 -19.76 -31.27 -21.34
N VAL A 297 -20.22 -31.19 -22.59
CA VAL A 297 -21.23 -30.21 -23.01
C VAL A 297 -22.63 -30.72 -22.67
N SER A 298 -23.51 -29.81 -22.26
CA SER A 298 -24.92 -30.10 -21.94
C SER A 298 -25.65 -30.80 -23.10
N ASN A 299 -26.44 -31.83 -22.79
CA ASN A 299 -27.19 -32.60 -23.79
C ASN A 299 -28.11 -31.71 -24.63
N LEU A 300 -28.73 -30.67 -24.05
CA LEU A 300 -29.59 -29.74 -24.78
C LEU A 300 -28.85 -29.05 -25.93
N VAL A 301 -27.59 -28.66 -25.73
CA VAL A 301 -26.77 -28.02 -26.76
C VAL A 301 -26.35 -29.02 -27.83
N LEU A 302 -26.10 -30.27 -27.43
CA LEU A 302 -25.73 -31.34 -28.35
C LEU A 302 -26.93 -31.81 -29.20
N GLU A 303 -28.13 -31.84 -28.63
CA GLU A 303 -29.38 -32.13 -29.35
C GLU A 303 -29.67 -31.04 -30.40
N ASP A 304 -29.56 -29.76 -30.02
CA ASP A 304 -29.68 -28.63 -30.97
C ASP A 304 -28.66 -28.73 -32.12
N LEU A 305 -27.40 -29.06 -31.80
CA LEU A 305 -26.36 -29.26 -32.80
C LEU A 305 -26.67 -30.46 -33.70
N GLN A 306 -27.16 -31.57 -33.14
CA GLN A 306 -27.50 -32.77 -33.90
C GLN A 306 -28.67 -32.50 -34.86
N GLY A 307 -29.70 -31.79 -34.42
CA GLY A 307 -30.80 -31.36 -35.30
C GLY A 307 -30.30 -30.50 -36.47
N LEU A 308 -29.39 -29.56 -36.20
CA LEU A 308 -28.75 -28.76 -37.26
C LEU A 308 -27.90 -29.64 -38.21
N ALA A 309 -27.14 -30.60 -37.66
CA ALA A 309 -26.30 -31.52 -38.41
C ALA A 309 -27.12 -32.37 -39.40
N ASP A 310 -28.26 -32.90 -38.96
CA ASP A 310 -29.12 -33.75 -39.77
C ASP A 310 -29.73 -32.95 -40.94
N VAL A 311 -30.18 -31.72 -40.69
CA VAL A 311 -30.68 -30.82 -41.74
C VAL A 311 -29.59 -30.50 -42.77
N ILE A 312 -28.38 -30.14 -42.32
CA ILE A 312 -27.26 -29.83 -43.22
C ILE A 312 -26.91 -31.05 -44.07
N LYS A 313 -26.83 -32.24 -43.46
CA LYS A 313 -26.46 -33.48 -44.15
C LYS A 313 -27.47 -33.84 -45.25
N VAL A 314 -28.77 -33.73 -44.97
CA VAL A 314 -29.81 -33.98 -45.97
C VAL A 314 -29.74 -32.95 -47.10
N ARG A 315 -29.66 -31.65 -46.77
CA ARG A 315 -29.61 -30.59 -47.78
C ARG A 315 -28.35 -30.65 -48.64
N LEU A 316 -27.19 -30.94 -48.05
CA LEU A 316 -25.92 -31.08 -48.79
C LEU A 316 -26.01 -32.22 -49.80
N ARG A 317 -26.51 -33.40 -49.37
CA ARG A 317 -26.65 -34.56 -50.26
C ARG A 317 -27.57 -34.28 -51.45
N THR A 318 -28.68 -33.58 -51.21
CA THR A 318 -29.61 -33.19 -52.28
C THR A 318 -28.98 -32.17 -53.21
N ALA A 319 -28.40 -31.10 -52.68
CA ALA A 319 -27.79 -30.03 -53.47
C ALA A 319 -26.59 -30.53 -54.31
N GLU A 320 -25.75 -31.41 -53.76
CA GLU A 320 -24.66 -32.04 -54.51
C GLU A 320 -25.19 -32.91 -55.64
N LYS A 321 -26.18 -33.76 -55.36
CA LYS A 321 -26.80 -34.61 -56.38
C LYS A 321 -27.41 -33.79 -57.51
N ASP A 322 -28.16 -32.74 -57.19
CA ASP A 322 -28.82 -31.90 -58.20
C ASP A 322 -27.79 -31.07 -58.99
N ASN A 323 -26.73 -30.58 -58.33
CA ASN A 323 -25.68 -29.87 -59.03
C ASN A 323 -24.83 -30.79 -59.93
N ASP A 324 -24.57 -32.03 -59.50
CA ASP A 324 -23.79 -33.00 -60.28
C ASP A 324 -24.57 -33.61 -61.46
N LEU A 325 -25.91 -33.66 -61.38
CA LEU A 325 -26.76 -34.28 -62.42
C LEU A 325 -27.52 -33.28 -63.29
N VAL A 326 -27.86 -32.10 -62.77
CA VAL A 326 -28.77 -31.15 -63.43
C VAL A 326 -28.08 -29.82 -63.73
N TYR A 327 -27.52 -29.15 -62.73
CA TYR A 327 -27.08 -27.76 -62.90
C TYR A 327 -25.64 -27.60 -63.40
N LEU A 328 -24.77 -28.55 -63.06
CA LEU A 328 -23.35 -28.62 -63.43
C LEU A 328 -22.60 -27.29 -63.17
N LYS A 329 -22.93 -26.59 -62.09
CA LYS A 329 -22.24 -25.36 -61.70
C LYS A 329 -20.94 -25.69 -60.98
N ILE A 330 -19.88 -24.94 -61.28
CA ILE A 330 -18.60 -25.06 -60.57
C ILE A 330 -18.82 -24.70 -59.11
N VAL A 331 -18.38 -25.58 -58.21
CA VAL A 331 -18.43 -25.35 -56.76
C VAL A 331 -17.19 -24.55 -56.37
N PRO A 332 -17.33 -23.27 -55.95
CA PRO A 332 -16.20 -22.46 -55.53
C PRO A 332 -15.58 -22.99 -54.25
N GLN A 333 -14.30 -22.67 -54.02
CA GLN A 333 -13.64 -22.96 -52.75
C GLN A 333 -14.13 -22.04 -51.63
N GLU A 334 -13.95 -22.43 -50.36
CA GLU A 334 -14.38 -21.62 -49.20
C GLU A 334 -13.82 -20.19 -49.24
N LYS A 335 -12.58 -20.01 -49.70
CA LYS A 335 -11.92 -18.70 -49.81
C LYS A 335 -12.48 -17.80 -50.91
N GLU A 336 -13.17 -18.38 -51.87
CA GLU A 336 -13.77 -17.67 -53.01
C GLU A 336 -15.22 -17.22 -52.70
N LEU A 337 -15.81 -17.74 -51.61
CA LEU A 337 -17.13 -17.32 -51.14
C LEU A 337 -17.08 -15.90 -50.60
N LYS A 338 -18.13 -15.13 -50.85
CA LYS A 338 -18.30 -13.80 -50.25
C LYS A 338 -18.41 -13.94 -48.73
N PRO A 339 -17.63 -13.18 -47.94
CA PRO A 339 -17.70 -13.26 -46.49
C PRO A 339 -19.08 -12.80 -45.99
N ILE A 340 -19.65 -13.57 -45.06
CA ILE A 340 -20.92 -13.22 -44.41
C ILE A 340 -20.65 -12.11 -43.41
N ILE A 341 -21.16 -10.90 -43.65
CA ILE A 341 -20.93 -9.75 -42.76
C ILE A 341 -21.92 -9.79 -41.59
N GLY A 342 -21.41 -9.99 -40.38
CA GLY A 342 -22.19 -9.98 -39.15
C GLY A 342 -22.97 -8.69 -38.91
N VAL A 343 -24.05 -8.79 -38.12
CA VAL A 343 -24.75 -7.64 -37.55
C VAL A 343 -24.82 -7.82 -36.05
N SER A 344 -24.11 -6.97 -35.32
CA SER A 344 -24.27 -6.87 -33.88
C SER A 344 -25.53 -6.09 -33.54
N MET A 345 -26.40 -6.75 -32.79
CA MET A 345 -27.63 -6.17 -32.23
C MET A 345 -27.50 -5.95 -30.72
N VAL A 346 -26.31 -6.15 -30.16
CA VAL A 346 -26.01 -6.11 -28.73
C VAL A 346 -24.76 -5.30 -28.46
N LYS A 347 -24.67 -4.75 -27.25
CA LYS A 347 -23.47 -4.04 -26.77
C LYS A 347 -23.30 -4.27 -25.28
N SER A 348 -22.09 -4.07 -24.76
CA SER A 348 -21.84 -4.03 -23.32
C SER A 348 -22.51 -2.76 -22.76
N ILE A 349 -23.50 -2.91 -21.88
CA ILE A 349 -24.26 -1.79 -21.29
C ILE A 349 -23.89 -1.68 -19.83
N VAL A 350 -23.21 -0.60 -19.45
CA VAL A 350 -22.94 -0.31 -18.05
C VAL A 350 -24.27 0.08 -17.38
N PRO A 351 -24.63 -0.50 -16.22
CA PRO A 351 -25.80 -0.08 -15.45
C PRO A 351 -25.75 1.43 -15.15
N GLU A 352 -26.86 2.14 -15.33
CA GLU A 352 -26.93 3.59 -15.14
C GLU A 352 -26.63 3.99 -13.70
N GLU A 353 -26.97 3.10 -12.76
CA GLU A 353 -26.78 3.22 -11.32
C GLU A 353 -25.30 3.30 -10.92
N PHE A 354 -24.37 2.87 -11.79
CA PHE A 354 -22.93 3.00 -11.54
C PHE A 354 -22.46 4.45 -11.66
N GLU A 355 -23.10 5.24 -12.54
CA GLU A 355 -22.79 6.64 -12.78
C GLU A 355 -23.72 7.58 -11.99
N LYS A 356 -25.00 7.20 -11.87
CA LYS A 356 -26.05 7.98 -11.21
C LYS A 356 -26.84 7.06 -10.27
N PRO A 357 -26.33 6.77 -9.07
CA PRO A 357 -27.09 5.99 -8.11
C PRO A 357 -28.40 6.71 -7.78
N GLU A 358 -29.54 6.04 -7.95
CA GLU A 358 -30.87 6.61 -7.68
C GLU A 358 -31.12 6.88 -6.19
N SER A 359 -30.33 6.25 -5.31
CA SER A 359 -30.49 6.36 -3.87
C SER A 359 -29.70 7.56 -3.31
N ASN A 360 -30.28 8.32 -2.39
CA ASN A 360 -29.62 9.45 -1.71
C ASN A 360 -28.85 9.02 -0.44
N ILE A 361 -28.38 7.77 -0.38
CA ILE A 361 -27.70 7.24 0.82
C ILE A 361 -26.33 7.91 0.94
N GLU A 362 -26.23 8.82 1.92
CA GLU A 362 -25.03 9.56 2.28
C GLU A 362 -24.63 9.17 3.71
N ILE A 363 -23.62 8.31 3.83
CA ILE A 363 -23.04 7.88 5.13
C ILE A 363 -21.77 8.68 5.42
N PHE A 364 -21.41 8.81 6.70
CA PHE A 364 -20.23 9.56 7.15
C PHE A 364 -20.20 11.01 6.65
N LYS A 365 -21.38 11.64 6.56
CA LYS A 365 -21.54 13.00 6.03
C LYS A 365 -20.67 14.03 6.75
N GLU A 366 -20.63 13.91 8.08
CA GLU A 366 -19.89 14.80 8.99
C GLU A 366 -18.44 14.36 9.23
N LEU A 367 -18.05 13.16 8.79
CA LEU A 367 -16.67 12.71 8.89
C LEU A 367 -15.80 13.50 7.91
N LEU A 368 -14.68 14.02 8.39
CA LEU A 368 -13.70 14.69 7.54
C LEU A 368 -12.99 13.66 6.65
N PRO A 369 -12.71 13.95 5.38
CA PRO A 369 -11.90 13.06 4.57
C PRO A 369 -10.49 12.88 5.12
N TYR A 370 -9.96 11.66 5.05
CA TYR A 370 -8.60 11.29 5.48
C TYR A 370 -7.52 12.21 4.92
N VAL A 371 -7.66 12.59 3.64
CA VAL A 371 -6.73 13.50 2.96
C VAL A 371 -6.63 14.85 3.68
N ILE A 372 -7.74 15.37 4.23
CA ILE A 372 -7.74 16.64 4.97
C ILE A 372 -6.97 16.51 6.28
N ILE A 373 -7.12 15.39 6.98
CA ILE A 373 -6.40 15.11 8.22
C ILE A 373 -4.89 15.04 7.95
N HIS A 374 -4.49 14.33 6.89
CA HIS A 374 -3.10 14.23 6.46
C HIS A 374 -2.48 15.59 6.12
N VAL A 375 -3.18 16.40 5.32
CA VAL A 375 -2.74 17.77 5.01
C VAL A 375 -2.57 18.58 6.29
N ALA A 376 -3.52 18.45 7.21
CA ALA A 376 -3.49 19.21 8.45
C ALA A 376 -2.31 18.80 9.35
N GLN A 377 -2.00 17.51 9.44
CA GLN A 377 -0.82 17.00 10.14
C GLN A 377 0.49 17.50 9.48
N ALA A 378 0.62 17.38 8.16
CA ALA A 378 1.80 17.86 7.44
C ALA A 378 2.03 19.37 7.64
N MET A 379 0.96 20.18 7.67
CA MET A 379 1.06 21.61 7.92
C MET A 379 1.45 21.94 9.37
N ARG A 380 1.06 21.10 10.33
CA ARG A 380 1.50 21.22 11.73
C ARG A 380 3.00 20.94 11.84
N GLU A 381 3.48 19.85 11.25
CA GLU A 381 4.91 19.53 11.24
C GLU A 381 5.73 20.66 10.62
N ARG A 382 5.24 21.23 9.52
CA ARG A 382 5.87 22.38 8.87
C ARG A 382 5.87 23.64 9.73
N GLN A 383 4.84 23.87 10.55
CA GLN A 383 4.82 24.96 11.54
C GLN A 383 5.91 24.75 12.60
N ASP A 384 6.02 23.54 13.14
CA ASP A 384 7.02 23.21 14.16
C ASP A 384 8.45 23.39 13.61
N GLU A 385 8.68 22.93 12.38
CA GLU A 385 9.95 23.17 11.65
C GLU A 385 10.21 24.66 11.40
N TYR A 386 9.18 25.43 11.03
CA TYR A 386 9.31 26.88 10.84
C TYR A 386 9.75 27.59 12.12
N ILE A 387 9.11 27.27 13.26
CA ILE A 387 9.46 27.84 14.57
C ILE A 387 10.89 27.46 14.94
N GLN A 388 11.27 26.19 14.78
CA GLN A 388 12.60 25.72 15.09
C GLN A 388 13.67 26.46 14.26
N THR A 389 13.51 26.48 12.94
CA THR A 389 14.51 27.02 12.01
C THR A 389 14.59 28.54 11.99
N LYS A 390 13.44 29.23 12.11
CA LYS A 390 13.38 30.70 12.00
C LYS A 390 13.46 31.44 13.32
N ILE A 391 13.19 30.77 14.44
CA ILE A 391 13.15 31.42 15.77
C ILE A 391 14.14 30.81 16.74
N VAL A 392 14.05 29.51 16.99
CA VAL A 392 14.86 28.84 18.03
C VAL A 392 16.35 28.85 17.67
N THR A 393 16.70 28.30 16.50
CA THR A 393 18.11 28.21 16.06
C THR A 393 18.81 29.58 15.99
N PRO A 394 18.20 30.66 15.44
CA PRO A 394 18.83 31.98 15.43
C PRO A 394 19.09 32.57 16.82
N ILE A 395 18.16 32.43 17.76
CA ILE A 395 18.35 32.94 19.14
C ILE A 395 19.48 32.17 19.85
N GLN A 396 19.49 30.85 19.73
CA GLN A 396 20.59 30.02 20.27
C GLN A 396 21.94 30.42 19.66
N GLY A 397 21.97 30.66 18.33
CA GLY A 397 23.16 31.16 17.65
C GLY A 397 23.65 32.50 18.18
N LEU A 398 22.75 33.44 18.46
CA LEU A 398 23.10 34.75 19.04
C LEU A 398 23.66 34.63 20.46
N ASN A 399 23.08 33.77 21.31
CA ASN A 399 23.60 33.52 22.65
C ASN A 399 25.00 32.91 22.59
N ASN A 400 25.21 31.90 21.74
CA ASN A 400 26.53 31.28 21.56
C ASN A 400 27.58 32.29 21.07
N MET A 401 27.20 33.21 20.19
CA MET A 401 28.09 34.29 19.73
C MET A 401 28.44 35.27 20.86
N LEU A 402 27.46 35.65 21.69
CA LEU A 402 27.67 36.56 22.82
C LEU A 402 28.61 35.95 23.86
N VAL A 403 28.38 34.69 24.24
CA VAL A 403 29.23 33.94 25.17
C VAL A 403 30.66 33.85 24.62
N LYS A 404 30.81 33.43 23.36
CA LYS A 404 32.12 33.38 22.70
C LYS A 404 32.83 34.73 22.68
N PHE A 405 32.11 35.81 22.39
CA PHE A 405 32.65 37.18 22.38
C PHE A 405 33.22 37.60 23.75
N LEU A 406 32.57 37.21 24.84
CA LEU A 406 33.01 37.50 26.22
C LEU A 406 34.24 36.68 26.61
N ILE A 407 34.27 35.38 26.27
CA ILE A 407 35.42 34.49 26.52
C ILE A 407 36.68 35.00 25.83
N GLU A 408 36.58 35.39 24.55
CA GLU A 408 37.71 35.89 23.77
C GLU A 408 38.34 37.17 24.36
N ARG A 409 37.65 37.82 25.30
CA ARG A 409 38.07 39.05 25.99
C ARG A 409 38.44 38.83 27.45
N ASP A 410 38.44 37.59 27.92
CA ASP A 410 38.70 37.21 29.31
C ASP A 410 37.76 37.91 30.31
N LEU A 411 36.50 38.16 29.92
CA LEU A 411 35.49 38.81 30.77
C LEU A 411 34.48 37.78 31.27
N PRO A 412 34.05 37.83 32.56
CA PRO A 412 34.38 38.82 33.59
C PRO A 412 35.72 38.59 34.34
N ALA A 413 36.42 37.48 34.08
CA ALA A 413 37.57 37.01 34.89
C ALA A 413 38.68 38.06 35.09
N SER A 414 38.98 38.86 34.07
CA SER A 414 40.00 39.92 34.12
C SER A 414 39.63 41.04 35.10
N ILE A 415 38.36 41.42 35.21
CA ILE A 415 37.85 42.40 36.18
C ILE A 415 38.00 41.88 37.62
N ASP A 416 37.54 40.65 37.84
CA ASP A 416 37.42 40.08 39.18
C ASP A 416 38.79 39.73 39.80
N SER A 417 39.81 39.51 38.96
CA SER A 417 41.19 39.30 39.40
C SER A 417 41.81 40.49 40.16
N ILE A 418 41.30 41.71 39.93
CA ILE A 418 41.88 42.97 40.41
C ILE A 418 41.20 43.47 41.69
N GLN A 419 39.87 43.44 41.75
CA GLN A 419 39.10 44.03 42.84
C GLN A 419 38.96 43.12 44.08
N GLN A 420 39.20 41.82 43.94
CA GLN A 420 39.11 40.86 45.04
C GLN A 420 40.46 40.14 45.27
N PRO A 421 41.48 40.81 45.83
CA PRO A 421 42.80 40.21 45.98
C PRO A 421 42.87 39.04 46.99
N GLU A 422 41.98 39.03 47.99
CA GLU A 422 41.86 37.96 49.00
C GLU A 422 40.56 37.14 48.92
N ASN A 423 39.49 37.67 48.30
CA ASN A 423 38.18 37.03 48.23
C ASN A 423 37.95 36.29 46.90
N ILE A 424 37.06 35.30 46.89
CA ILE A 424 36.69 34.55 45.68
C ILE A 424 35.63 35.35 44.93
N PRO A 425 35.76 35.54 43.59
CA PRO A 425 34.76 36.24 42.80
C PRO A 425 33.35 35.67 42.99
N ASP A 426 32.35 36.54 43.08
CA ASP A 426 30.96 36.13 43.28
C ASP A 426 30.44 35.24 42.14
N SER A 427 30.95 35.40 40.90
CA SER A 427 30.64 34.51 39.77
C SER A 427 31.07 33.08 40.05
N VAL A 428 32.32 32.88 40.47
CA VAL A 428 32.90 31.57 40.81
C VAL A 428 32.16 30.93 41.99
N VAL A 429 31.75 31.72 42.99
CA VAL A 429 30.93 31.23 44.11
C VAL A 429 29.54 30.79 43.62
N ARG A 430 28.90 31.55 42.74
CA ARG A 430 27.62 31.17 42.12
C ARG A 430 27.76 29.91 41.27
N HIS A 431 28.79 29.80 40.44
CA HIS A 431 29.06 28.62 39.61
C HIS A 431 29.25 27.37 40.49
N SER A 432 29.99 27.48 41.60
CA SER A 432 30.11 26.41 42.60
C SER A 432 28.74 26.00 43.16
N GLN A 433 27.90 26.97 43.54
CA GLN A 433 26.55 26.69 44.05
C GLN A 433 25.65 26.05 43.00
N GLU A 434 25.70 26.50 41.75
CA GLU A 434 24.90 25.94 40.65
C GLU A 434 25.33 24.52 40.28
N ILE A 435 26.64 24.27 40.17
CA ILE A 435 27.20 22.92 39.98
C ILE A 435 26.71 22.00 41.10
N LEU A 436 26.82 22.42 42.36
CA LEU A 436 26.36 21.63 43.51
C LEU A 436 24.84 21.41 43.50
N LYS A 437 24.06 22.42 43.11
CA LYS A 437 22.59 22.33 43.00
C LYS A 437 22.16 21.34 41.92
N ILE A 438 22.88 21.25 40.82
CA ILE A 438 22.65 20.27 39.75
C ILE A 438 23.06 18.85 40.18
N GLY A 439 23.86 18.72 41.25
CA GLY A 439 24.31 17.45 41.81
C GLY A 439 25.79 17.16 41.58
N GLY A 440 26.55 18.13 41.11
CA GLY A 440 28.00 18.07 40.95
C GLY A 440 28.48 16.98 40.00
N ILE A 441 29.67 16.46 40.27
CA ILE A 441 30.31 15.39 39.48
C ILE A 441 29.46 14.11 39.49
N ASP A 442 28.84 13.79 40.64
CA ASP A 442 28.02 12.59 40.81
C ASP A 442 26.82 12.55 39.84
N PHE A 443 26.24 13.71 39.51
CA PHE A 443 25.16 13.79 38.54
C PHE A 443 25.64 13.38 37.15
N ILE A 444 26.76 13.95 36.68
CA ILE A 444 27.34 13.64 35.37
C ILE A 444 27.72 12.15 35.30
N GLU A 445 28.37 11.62 36.33
CA GLU A 445 28.75 10.20 36.37
C GLU A 445 27.53 9.27 36.38
N LYS A 446 26.41 9.67 37.01
CA LYS A 446 25.14 8.94 36.93
C LYS A 446 24.50 9.04 35.54
N ALA A 447 24.51 10.22 34.93
CA ALA A 447 23.97 10.43 33.59
C ALA A 447 24.71 9.57 32.55
N PHE A 448 26.05 9.51 32.59
CA PHE A 448 26.79 8.59 31.73
C PHE A 448 26.42 7.12 31.96
N LYS A 449 26.25 6.69 33.22
CA LYS A 449 25.79 5.31 33.51
C LYS A 449 24.39 5.03 32.98
N GLU A 450 23.51 6.04 32.94
CA GLU A 450 22.17 5.92 32.38
C GLU A 450 22.21 5.85 30.85
N LEU A 451 23.02 6.70 30.20
CA LEU A 451 23.29 6.62 28.77
C LEU A 451 23.84 5.26 28.36
N ASP A 452 24.77 4.69 29.13
CA ASP A 452 25.31 3.35 28.87
C ASP A 452 24.21 2.28 28.92
N LYS A 453 23.25 2.38 29.86
CA LYS A 453 22.10 1.46 29.92
C LYS A 453 21.20 1.61 28.70
N LEU A 454 20.82 2.84 28.36
CA LEU A 454 19.97 3.11 27.19
C LEU A 454 20.64 2.65 25.90
N LYS A 455 21.96 2.86 25.78
CA LYS A 455 22.76 2.40 24.66
C LYS A 455 22.79 0.87 24.55
N ILE A 456 22.90 0.15 25.66
CA ILE A 456 22.80 -1.32 25.65
C ILE A 456 21.43 -1.75 25.12
N GLU A 457 20.36 -1.09 25.58
CA GLU A 457 19.00 -1.37 25.13
C GLU A 457 18.80 -1.07 23.63
N CYS A 458 19.30 0.06 23.12
CA CYS A 458 19.28 0.37 21.70
C CYS A 458 20.05 -0.64 20.85
N ASN A 459 21.20 -1.11 21.33
CA ASN A 459 21.98 -2.13 20.64
C ASN A 459 21.26 -3.48 20.64
N HIS A 460 20.61 -3.85 21.74
CA HIS A 460 19.77 -5.04 21.81
C HIS A 460 18.62 -4.97 20.81
N LEU A 461 17.90 -3.84 20.78
CA LEU A 461 16.82 -3.59 19.82
C LEU A 461 17.28 -3.72 18.37
N LEU A 462 18.41 -3.09 18.02
CA LEU A 462 19.00 -3.21 16.68
C LEU A 462 19.36 -4.67 16.35
N GLN A 463 19.93 -5.41 17.31
CA GLN A 463 20.25 -6.83 17.15
C GLN A 463 18.99 -7.67 16.93
N GLU A 464 17.89 -7.38 17.63
CA GLU A 464 16.63 -8.09 17.44
C GLU A 464 16.08 -7.86 16.02
N CYS A 465 16.07 -6.62 15.52
CA CYS A 465 15.68 -6.32 14.14
C CYS A 465 16.53 -7.10 13.13
N GLN A 466 17.86 -7.07 13.29
CA GLN A 466 18.79 -7.83 12.43
C GLN A 466 18.52 -9.33 12.49
N THR A 467 18.25 -9.86 13.69
CA THR A 467 17.96 -11.27 13.91
C THR A 467 16.68 -11.71 13.19
N ARG A 468 15.62 -10.88 13.15
CA ARG A 468 14.38 -11.23 12.42
C ARG A 468 14.63 -11.40 10.92
N ILE A 469 15.44 -10.51 10.32
CA ILE A 469 15.80 -10.61 8.90
C ILE A 469 16.70 -11.83 8.65
N GLU A 470 17.67 -12.08 9.54
CA GLU A 470 18.56 -13.24 9.40
C GLU A 470 17.81 -14.58 9.58
N LEU A 471 16.78 -14.61 10.44
CA LEU A 471 15.92 -15.77 10.56
C LEU A 471 15.19 -16.07 9.24
N ASP A 472 14.56 -15.09 8.58
CA ASP A 472 13.95 -15.31 7.26
C ASP A 472 15.00 -15.78 6.24
N ARG A 473 16.19 -15.16 6.22
CA ARG A 473 17.27 -15.54 5.31
C ARG A 473 17.68 -17.00 5.50
N SER A 474 17.88 -17.41 6.76
CA SER A 474 18.27 -18.79 7.09
C SER A 474 17.17 -19.81 6.74
N GLU A 475 15.91 -19.45 6.98
CA GLU A 475 14.74 -20.29 6.65
C GLU A 475 14.54 -20.41 5.13
N ASP A 476 14.66 -19.30 4.38
CA ASP A 476 14.57 -19.30 2.92
C ASP A 476 15.70 -20.10 2.30
N GLU A 477 16.95 -19.90 2.74
CA GLU A 477 18.10 -20.66 2.24
C GLU A 477 17.94 -22.17 2.50
N MET A 478 17.48 -22.55 3.70
CA MET A 478 17.27 -23.96 4.03
C MET A 478 16.23 -24.60 3.08
N LEU A 479 15.11 -23.92 2.84
CA LEU A 479 14.04 -24.43 2.00
C LEU A 479 14.40 -24.41 0.52
N ARG A 480 15.11 -23.38 0.06
CA ARG A 480 15.64 -23.30 -1.30
C ARG A 480 16.64 -24.41 -1.59
N ARG A 481 17.50 -24.77 -0.63
CA ARG A 481 18.41 -25.93 -0.73
C ARG A 481 17.65 -27.26 -0.77
N LYS A 482 16.57 -27.39 0.01
CA LYS A 482 15.76 -28.61 0.10
C LYS A 482 14.90 -28.86 -1.15
N GLN A 483 14.27 -27.83 -1.69
CA GLN A 483 13.28 -27.94 -2.76
C GLN A 483 13.84 -27.63 -4.16
N GLY A 484 15.00 -26.97 -4.24
CA GLY A 484 15.61 -26.51 -5.49
C GLY A 484 15.07 -25.16 -5.96
N SER A 485 15.89 -24.41 -6.70
CA SER A 485 15.59 -23.03 -7.12
C SER A 485 14.46 -22.89 -8.14
N GLU A 486 14.13 -23.95 -8.89
CA GLU A 486 13.01 -23.94 -9.85
C GLU A 486 11.65 -24.12 -9.18
N ARG A 487 11.58 -24.86 -8.06
CA ARG A 487 10.32 -25.14 -7.34
C ARG A 487 10.07 -24.12 -6.23
N TRP A 488 11.15 -23.65 -5.60
CA TRP A 488 11.11 -22.59 -4.59
C TRP A 488 11.26 -21.22 -5.25
N SER A 489 10.22 -20.79 -5.97
CA SER A 489 10.20 -19.56 -6.77
C SER A 489 9.97 -18.27 -5.94
N ARG A 490 10.13 -18.33 -4.63
CA ARG A 490 9.99 -17.20 -3.72
C ARG A 490 11.13 -16.20 -3.92
N GLU A 491 10.83 -14.90 -3.82
CA GLU A 491 11.85 -13.85 -3.87
C GLU A 491 12.87 -14.01 -2.75
N SER A 492 14.13 -13.61 -2.99
CA SER A 492 15.18 -13.71 -1.98
C SER A 492 14.93 -12.73 -0.83
N THR A 493 15.38 -13.04 0.38
CA THR A 493 15.24 -12.13 1.53
C THR A 493 15.90 -10.77 1.27
N ASN A 494 16.98 -10.71 0.49
CA ASN A 494 17.66 -9.44 0.18
C ASN A 494 16.78 -8.49 -0.65
N ASP A 495 15.99 -9.05 -1.58
CA ASP A 495 15.10 -8.25 -2.43
C ASP A 495 13.80 -7.93 -1.66
N ALA A 496 13.19 -8.95 -1.04
CA ALA A 496 11.91 -8.81 -0.36
C ALA A 496 11.98 -7.96 0.92
N ALA A 497 13.13 -7.91 1.60
CA ALA A 497 13.35 -7.12 2.82
C ALA A 497 14.16 -5.83 2.58
N GLN A 498 14.41 -5.43 1.33
CA GLN A 498 15.37 -4.37 1.00
C GLN A 498 15.13 -3.08 1.82
N GLU A 499 13.88 -2.60 1.88
CA GLU A 499 13.53 -1.38 2.63
C GLU A 499 13.80 -1.50 4.13
N LEU A 500 13.53 -2.67 4.72
CA LEU A 500 13.79 -2.94 6.15
C LEU A 500 15.29 -3.01 6.42
N ILE A 501 16.06 -3.64 5.52
CA ILE A 501 17.52 -3.69 5.61
C ILE A 501 18.11 -2.28 5.57
N GLU A 502 17.65 -1.43 4.65
CA GLU A 502 18.08 -0.03 4.57
C GLU A 502 17.73 0.77 5.84
N LYS A 503 16.54 0.56 6.42
CA LYS A 503 16.16 1.17 7.71
C LYS A 503 17.08 0.71 8.86
N ILE A 504 17.34 -0.60 8.95
CA ILE A 504 18.22 -1.19 9.98
C ILE A 504 19.67 -0.69 9.83
N ASP A 505 20.16 -0.54 8.59
CA ASP A 505 21.49 -0.02 8.33
C ASP A 505 21.61 1.46 8.74
N LYS A 506 20.57 2.27 8.49
CA LYS A 506 20.51 3.66 9.00
C LYS A 506 20.49 3.69 10.52
N MET A 507 19.70 2.83 11.17
CA MET A 507 19.69 2.71 12.64
C MET A 507 21.09 2.41 13.19
N LYS A 508 21.80 1.48 12.55
CA LYS A 508 23.20 1.16 12.89
C LYS A 508 24.12 2.37 12.74
N GLN A 509 24.00 3.12 11.64
CA GLN A 509 24.80 4.34 11.42
C GLN A 509 24.53 5.41 12.48
N TYR A 510 23.26 5.62 12.86
CA TYR A 510 22.91 6.58 13.91
C TYR A 510 23.51 6.19 15.26
N LEU A 511 23.45 4.91 15.65
CA LEU A 511 24.09 4.46 16.90
C LEU A 511 25.62 4.60 16.87
N GLN A 512 26.26 4.39 15.72
CA GLN A 512 27.70 4.62 15.58
C GLN A 512 28.06 6.10 15.75
N GLN A 513 27.27 7.01 15.16
CA GLN A 513 27.48 8.44 15.32
C GLN A 513 27.26 8.88 16.78
N ALA A 514 26.20 8.40 17.42
CA ALA A 514 25.93 8.68 18.83
C ALA A 514 27.06 8.19 19.74
N ASN A 515 27.59 6.97 19.50
CA ASN A 515 28.69 6.42 20.28
C ASN A 515 29.99 7.27 20.18
N ASN A 516 30.28 7.80 18.98
CA ASN A 516 31.40 8.73 18.80
C ASN A 516 31.15 10.06 19.54
N GLY A 517 29.90 10.56 19.51
CA GLY A 517 29.47 11.72 20.27
C GLY A 517 29.64 11.53 21.77
N ASP A 518 29.13 10.44 22.33
CA ASP A 518 29.26 10.09 23.75
C ASP A 518 30.73 10.04 24.20
N SER A 519 31.58 9.41 23.38
CA SER A 519 33.02 9.29 23.65
C SER A 519 33.70 10.66 23.70
N PHE A 520 33.32 11.57 22.79
CA PHE A 520 33.82 12.93 22.75
C PHE A 520 33.35 13.76 23.96
N VAL A 521 32.09 13.61 24.38
CA VAL A 521 31.56 14.28 25.59
C VAL A 521 32.25 13.74 26.85
N LEU A 522 32.54 12.44 26.90
CA LEU A 522 33.28 11.82 28.00
C LEU A 522 34.73 12.34 28.09
N GLU A 523 35.42 12.49 26.96
CA GLU A 523 36.77 13.09 26.91
C GLU A 523 36.75 14.54 27.43
N LYS A 524 35.78 15.35 26.96
CA LYS A 524 35.57 16.73 27.47
C LYS A 524 35.32 16.76 28.98
N PHE A 525 34.56 15.81 29.50
CA PHE A 525 34.32 15.71 30.94
C PHE A 525 35.61 15.42 31.71
N HIS A 526 36.45 14.50 31.21
CA HIS A 526 37.74 14.21 31.83
C HIS A 526 38.68 15.43 31.85
N ASP A 527 38.67 16.26 30.80
CA ASP A 527 39.48 17.49 30.73
C ASP A 527 39.13 18.51 31.82
N ILE A 528 37.84 18.61 32.19
CA ILE A 528 37.37 19.58 33.17
C ILE A 528 37.15 18.99 34.57
N LYS A 529 37.23 17.66 34.71
CA LYS A 529 37.03 16.96 35.99
C LYS A 529 37.87 17.55 37.14
N PRO A 530 39.17 17.88 36.96
CA PRO A 530 39.96 18.51 38.02
C PRO A 530 39.39 19.85 38.49
N ALA A 531 38.91 20.70 37.56
CA ALA A 531 38.27 21.97 37.91
C ALA A 531 36.94 21.76 38.65
N LEU A 532 36.15 20.77 38.21
CA LEU A 532 34.88 20.41 38.86
C LEU A 532 35.08 19.87 40.28
N GLU A 533 36.18 19.15 40.55
CA GLU A 533 36.52 18.67 41.89
C GLU A 533 36.81 19.84 42.84
N VAL A 534 37.51 20.86 42.34
CA VAL A 534 37.73 22.12 43.08
C VAL A 534 36.40 22.84 43.34
N TYR A 535 35.55 23.00 42.31
CA TYR A 535 34.22 23.61 42.45
C TYR A 535 33.31 22.86 43.44
N SER A 536 33.37 21.52 43.44
CA SER A 536 32.53 20.66 44.28
C SER A 536 33.02 20.57 45.72
N SER A 537 34.28 20.89 45.99
CA SER A 537 34.88 20.91 47.34
C SER A 537 34.49 22.15 48.17
N GLY A 538 33.73 23.07 47.57
CA GLY A 538 33.15 24.24 48.24
C GLY A 538 34.13 25.39 48.50
N TYR A 539 33.64 26.43 49.17
CA TYR A 539 34.32 27.74 49.29
C TYR A 539 35.76 27.64 49.82
N ARG A 540 36.03 26.79 50.82
CA ARG A 540 37.37 26.68 51.42
C ARG A 540 38.41 26.13 50.43
N ALA A 541 38.05 25.16 49.61
CA ALA A 541 38.95 24.56 48.62
C ALA A 541 39.20 25.53 47.45
N LEU A 542 38.14 26.21 46.98
CA LEU A 542 38.27 27.27 45.97
C LEU A 542 39.19 28.41 46.45
N SER A 543 39.07 28.81 47.72
CA SER A 543 39.92 29.85 48.31
C SER A 543 41.40 29.46 48.38
N GLN A 544 41.71 28.16 48.51
CA GLN A 544 43.09 27.65 48.52
C GLN A 544 43.65 27.45 47.11
N TYR A 545 42.78 27.12 46.15
CA TYR A 545 43.17 26.89 44.76
C TYR A 545 43.44 28.19 43.98
N ILE A 546 42.69 29.25 44.27
CA ILE A 546 42.85 30.55 43.61
C ILE A 546 43.99 31.34 44.28
N PRO A 547 45.07 31.68 43.57
CA PRO A 547 46.18 32.45 44.13
C PRO A 547 45.72 33.83 44.62
N SER A 548 46.17 34.26 45.81
CA SER A 548 45.99 35.63 46.28
C SER A 548 46.81 36.60 45.43
N SER A 549 46.20 37.68 44.96
CA SER A 549 46.91 38.80 44.33
C SER A 549 47.38 39.79 45.39
N GLN A 550 48.43 40.55 45.09
CA GLN A 550 48.82 41.66 45.98
C GLN A 550 47.79 42.77 45.86
N TYR A 551 47.38 43.35 46.99
CA TYR A 551 46.50 44.52 47.00
C TYR A 551 47.18 45.68 46.26
N ILE A 552 46.56 46.15 45.18
CA ILE A 552 46.96 47.36 44.44
C ILE A 552 45.88 48.40 44.72
N GLU A 553 46.28 49.56 45.23
CA GLU A 553 45.38 50.70 45.37
C GLU A 553 44.97 51.16 43.96
N LEU A 554 43.69 50.98 43.64
CA LEU A 554 43.16 51.24 42.31
C LEU A 554 43.10 52.74 42.04
N PRO A 555 43.67 53.24 40.92
CA PRO A 555 43.40 54.60 40.49
C PRO A 555 41.91 54.82 40.27
N ASP A 556 41.37 55.97 40.71
CA ASP A 556 39.94 56.32 40.57
C ASP A 556 39.43 56.09 39.14
N ARG A 557 40.25 56.41 38.13
CA ARG A 557 39.94 56.22 36.71
C ARG A 557 39.70 54.74 36.34
N LEU A 558 40.49 53.82 36.87
CA LEU A 558 40.35 52.38 36.60
C LEU A 558 39.13 51.79 37.32
N SER A 559 38.78 52.31 38.50
CA SER A 559 37.57 51.91 39.22
C SER A 559 36.28 52.24 38.47
N ILE A 560 36.25 53.40 37.78
CA ILE A 560 35.13 53.83 36.94
C ILE A 560 34.99 52.90 35.73
N VAL A 561 36.10 52.63 35.02
CA VAL A 561 36.11 51.73 33.84
C VAL A 561 35.63 50.32 34.20
N ILE A 562 36.03 49.79 35.37
CA ILE A 562 35.55 48.50 35.86
C ILE A 562 34.05 48.52 36.14
N SER A 563 33.54 49.58 36.77
CA SER A 563 32.11 49.74 37.04
C SER A 563 31.30 49.79 35.74
N ASP A 564 31.77 50.53 34.74
CA ASP A 564 31.12 50.65 33.44
C ASP A 564 31.10 49.30 32.71
N LEU A 565 32.19 48.54 32.77
CA LEU A 565 32.28 47.21 32.15
C LEU A 565 31.32 46.21 32.83
N ARG A 566 31.20 46.23 34.16
CA ARG A 566 30.20 45.42 34.89
C ARG A 566 28.77 45.80 34.53
N ASN A 567 28.48 47.09 34.36
CA ASN A 567 27.16 47.53 33.91
C ASN A 567 26.83 46.99 32.52
N CYS A 568 27.80 46.96 31.59
CA CYS A 568 27.60 46.35 30.26
C CYS A 568 27.42 44.83 30.32
N LEU A 569 28.17 44.12 31.18
CA LEU A 569 27.98 42.68 31.39
C LEU A 569 26.59 42.37 31.97
N ALA A 570 26.12 43.16 32.93
CA ALA A 570 24.76 43.01 33.46
C ALA A 570 23.68 43.21 32.38
N LYS A 571 23.89 44.14 31.43
CA LYS A 571 22.98 44.28 30.26
C LYS A 571 23.00 43.03 29.38
N ALA A 572 24.15 42.39 29.21
CA ALA A 572 24.28 41.13 28.44
C ALA A 572 23.53 39.98 29.12
N ASP A 573 23.65 39.83 30.44
CA ASP A 573 22.93 38.81 31.23
C ASP A 573 21.41 38.99 31.18
N ILE A 574 20.94 40.25 31.26
CA ILE A 574 19.52 40.59 31.10
C ILE A 574 19.04 40.17 29.71
N LEU A 575 19.80 40.49 28.66
CA LEU A 575 19.44 40.13 27.29
C LEU A 575 19.31 38.62 27.08
N GLU A 576 20.21 37.83 27.66
CA GLU A 576 20.15 36.38 27.59
C GLU A 576 18.91 35.83 28.33
N SER A 577 18.61 36.39 29.50
CA SER A 577 17.42 36.05 30.28
C SER A 577 16.13 36.36 29.53
N GLU A 578 16.03 37.53 28.91
CA GLU A 578 14.89 37.94 28.07
C GLU A 578 14.71 37.02 26.86
N ARG A 579 15.81 36.56 26.23
CA ARG A 579 15.75 35.60 25.13
C ARG A 579 15.25 34.24 25.57
N LYS A 580 15.63 33.77 26.76
CA LYS A 580 15.16 32.51 27.33
C LYS A 580 13.65 32.55 27.59
N GLU A 581 13.16 33.64 28.19
CA GLU A 581 11.73 33.85 28.39
C GLU A 581 10.97 33.94 27.06
N PHE A 582 11.53 34.65 26.08
CA PHE A 582 10.97 34.75 24.73
C PHE A 582 10.79 33.37 24.07
N LEU A 583 11.79 32.49 24.13
CA LEU A 583 11.68 31.14 23.56
C LEU A 583 10.56 30.32 24.21
N GLN A 584 10.40 30.41 25.54
CA GLN A 584 9.30 29.74 26.25
C GLN A 584 7.93 30.29 25.80
N ASN A 585 7.82 31.61 25.63
CA ASN A 585 6.58 32.23 25.17
C ASN A 585 6.23 31.83 23.73
N VAL A 586 7.23 31.70 22.83
CA VAL A 586 7.01 31.23 21.46
C VAL A 586 6.57 29.77 21.42
N GLU A 587 7.15 28.90 22.26
CA GLU A 587 6.74 27.50 22.37
C GLU A 587 5.28 27.38 22.80
N LEU A 588 4.89 28.10 23.87
CA LEU A 588 3.51 28.15 24.34
C LEU A 588 2.57 28.69 23.25
N LYS A 589 2.95 29.77 22.58
CA LYS A 589 2.18 30.36 21.48
C LYS A 589 1.99 29.39 20.32
N GLY A 590 3.01 28.64 19.94
CA GLY A 590 2.94 27.62 18.89
C GLY A 590 1.97 26.49 19.23
N ARG A 591 2.01 26.03 20.50
CA ARG A 591 1.11 25.00 21.01
C ARG A 591 -0.34 25.46 21.07
N ASP A 592 -0.57 26.65 21.62
CA ASP A 592 -1.92 27.19 21.85
C ASP A 592 -2.59 27.62 20.53
N ASN A 593 -1.80 27.95 19.50
CA ASN A 593 -2.29 28.34 18.18
C ASN A 593 -2.04 27.24 17.13
N ASN A 594 -2.54 26.04 17.40
CA ASN A 594 -2.48 24.93 16.45
C ASN A 594 -3.23 25.27 15.15
N ILE A 595 -2.63 24.98 13.99
CA ILE A 595 -3.24 25.22 12.68
C ILE A 595 -4.42 24.29 12.36
N LEU A 596 -4.46 23.10 12.97
CA LEU A 596 -5.46 22.05 12.69
C LEU A 596 -6.92 22.56 12.76
N PRO A 597 -7.37 23.22 13.85
CA PRO A 597 -8.77 23.65 13.95
C PRO A 597 -9.14 24.69 12.88
N LYS A 598 -8.20 25.53 12.49
CA LYS A 598 -8.40 26.59 11.49
C LYS A 598 -8.53 26.00 10.09
N LEU A 599 -7.71 25.01 9.75
CA LEU A 599 -7.82 24.26 8.50
C LEU A 599 -9.14 23.51 8.40
N ILE A 600 -9.55 22.83 9.48
CA ILE A 600 -10.82 22.11 9.54
C ILE A 600 -12.00 23.06 9.39
N SER A 601 -11.99 24.20 10.08
CA SER A 601 -13.05 25.22 9.97
C SER A 601 -13.15 25.81 8.56
N GLU A 602 -12.01 26.11 7.93
CA GLU A 602 -11.97 26.64 6.56
C GLU A 602 -12.49 25.60 5.55
N TYR A 603 -12.06 24.33 5.69
CA TYR A 603 -12.56 23.25 4.85
C TYR A 603 -14.07 23.05 5.00
N ASN A 604 -14.58 23.01 6.23
CA ASN A 604 -16.01 22.84 6.48
C ASN A 604 -16.85 24.01 5.93
N SER A 605 -16.32 25.23 5.97
CA SER A 605 -17.01 26.42 5.45
C SER A 605 -17.00 26.49 3.91
N ASN A 606 -15.94 25.99 3.27
CA ASN A 606 -15.67 26.19 1.84
C ASN A 606 -15.35 24.87 1.09
N ARG A 607 -16.09 23.78 1.34
CA ARG A 607 -15.80 22.44 0.78
C ARG A 607 -15.58 22.42 -0.74
N SER A 608 -16.39 23.17 -1.50
CA SER A 608 -16.33 23.25 -2.97
C SER A 608 -15.06 23.91 -3.52
N LYS A 609 -14.33 24.66 -2.70
CA LYS A 609 -13.04 25.27 -3.08
C LYS A 609 -11.89 24.27 -3.05
N TYR A 610 -12.00 23.23 -2.21
CA TYR A 610 -10.94 22.26 -1.94
C TYR A 610 -11.15 20.92 -2.66
N GLN A 611 -12.31 20.73 -3.29
CA GLN A 611 -12.63 19.56 -4.12
C GLN A 611 -12.96 19.98 -5.55
N THR A 612 -12.40 19.27 -6.52
CA THR A 612 -12.79 19.41 -7.93
C THR A 612 -14.16 18.78 -8.20
N ALA A 613 -14.75 19.06 -9.37
CA ALA A 613 -16.00 18.42 -9.80
C ALA A 613 -15.92 16.89 -9.85
N ASN A 614 -14.69 16.33 -9.96
CA ASN A 614 -14.43 14.90 -9.99
C ASN A 614 -14.17 14.31 -8.59
N GLY A 615 -14.21 15.14 -7.53
CA GLY A 615 -13.98 14.72 -6.14
C GLY A 615 -12.51 14.66 -5.72
N GLU A 616 -11.57 15.12 -6.56
CA GLU A 616 -10.15 15.19 -6.22
C GLU A 616 -9.85 16.40 -5.35
N PHE A 617 -8.92 16.24 -4.41
CA PHE A 617 -8.54 17.32 -3.50
C PHE A 617 -7.43 18.20 -4.10
N ASN A 618 -7.66 19.52 -4.09
CA ASN A 618 -6.61 20.48 -4.43
C ASN A 618 -5.83 20.86 -3.17
N LEU A 619 -4.74 20.13 -2.91
CA LEU A 619 -3.90 20.31 -1.73
C LEU A 619 -3.28 21.72 -1.66
N ASN A 620 -2.92 22.30 -2.82
CA ASN A 620 -2.30 23.62 -2.90
C ASN A 620 -3.22 24.75 -2.42
N ALA A 621 -4.55 24.54 -2.43
CA ALA A 621 -5.49 25.54 -1.93
C ALA A 621 -5.33 25.80 -0.42
N PHE A 622 -4.76 24.86 0.34
CA PHE A 622 -4.50 25.00 1.77
C PHE A 622 -3.29 25.88 2.10
N GLU A 623 -2.37 26.11 1.14
CA GLU A 623 -1.19 26.96 1.35
C GLU A 623 -1.56 28.38 1.78
N ASN A 624 -2.62 28.96 1.19
CA ASN A 624 -3.09 30.29 1.57
C ASN A 624 -3.53 30.37 3.05
N VAL A 625 -4.05 29.27 3.60
CA VAL A 625 -4.45 29.20 5.02
C VAL A 625 -3.20 29.15 5.89
N TYR A 626 -2.22 28.33 5.47
CA TYR A 626 -0.92 28.22 6.13
C TYR A 626 -0.19 29.57 6.18
N GLU A 627 -0.03 30.26 5.05
CA GLU A 627 0.63 31.56 4.98
C GLU A 627 -0.02 32.61 5.89
N LYS A 628 -1.36 32.66 5.91
CA LYS A 628 -2.10 33.57 6.81
C LYS A 628 -1.91 33.21 8.27
N HIS A 629 -1.79 31.92 8.60
CA HIS A 629 -1.54 31.45 9.96
C HIS A 629 -0.12 31.80 10.42
N MET A 630 0.88 31.65 9.55
CA MET A 630 2.28 31.93 9.88
C MET A 630 2.56 33.39 10.21
N LYS A 631 1.74 34.34 9.71
CA LYS A 631 1.83 35.77 10.09
C LYS A 631 1.71 36.03 11.59
N LEU A 632 1.17 35.08 12.36
CA LEU A 632 1.16 35.16 13.83
C LEU A 632 2.57 35.32 14.41
N PHE A 633 3.59 34.81 13.74
CA PHE A 633 4.99 34.84 14.21
C PHE A 633 5.79 36.05 13.67
N ASP A 634 5.19 36.94 12.86
CA ASP A 634 5.88 38.10 12.27
C ASP A 634 6.42 39.08 13.34
N SER A 635 5.75 39.19 14.49
CA SER A 635 6.27 39.97 15.63
C SER A 635 7.53 39.35 16.21
N ASP A 636 7.57 38.02 16.27
CA ASP A 636 8.62 37.24 16.92
C ASP A 636 9.88 37.27 16.06
N ILE A 637 9.73 37.21 14.73
CA ILE A 637 10.83 37.43 13.77
C ILE A 637 11.42 38.85 13.91
N ARG A 638 10.57 39.87 14.10
CA ARG A 638 11.05 41.25 14.34
C ARG A 638 11.78 41.40 15.68
N TYR A 639 11.36 40.67 16.70
CA TYR A 639 12.05 40.63 17.99
C TYR A 639 13.48 40.08 17.83
N ILE A 640 13.68 39.02 17.04
CA ILE A 640 15.02 38.46 16.76
C ILE A 640 15.95 39.51 16.14
N ALA A 641 15.45 40.28 15.17
CA ALA A 641 16.23 41.36 14.56
C ALA A 641 16.59 42.46 15.57
N THR A 642 15.65 42.79 16.46
CA THR A 642 15.83 43.82 17.50
C THR A 642 16.87 43.38 18.53
N THR A 643 16.76 42.16 19.06
CA THR A 643 17.71 41.63 20.05
C THR A 643 19.10 41.42 19.46
N ARG A 644 19.20 41.09 18.16
CA ARG A 644 20.49 41.03 17.45
C ARG A 644 21.16 42.41 17.41
N ASN A 645 20.43 43.45 17.06
CA ASN A 645 20.98 44.82 17.02
C ASN A 645 21.40 45.31 18.42
N LEU A 646 20.62 44.97 19.43
CA LEU A 646 20.93 45.30 20.81
C LEU A 646 22.21 44.58 21.28
N GLN A 647 22.37 43.30 20.95
CA GLN A 647 23.62 42.57 21.18
C GLN A 647 24.81 43.25 20.51
N MET A 648 24.73 43.61 19.22
CA MET A 648 25.82 44.30 18.53
C MET A 648 26.20 45.63 19.20
N THR A 649 25.22 46.35 19.77
CA THR A 649 25.47 47.60 20.49
C THR A 649 26.17 47.33 21.83
N ILE A 650 25.71 46.33 22.60
CA ILE A 650 26.35 45.91 23.85
C ILE A 650 27.78 45.43 23.59
N GLU A 651 27.99 44.58 22.57
CA GLU A 651 29.31 44.09 22.17
C GLU A 651 30.25 45.25 21.82
N HIS A 652 29.76 46.26 21.08
CA HIS A 652 30.56 47.44 20.77
C HIS A 652 30.91 48.29 22.00
N GLU A 653 29.96 48.50 22.92
CA GLU A 653 30.20 49.17 24.21
C GLU A 653 31.27 48.41 25.02
N ILE A 654 31.12 47.08 25.13
CA ILE A 654 32.08 46.22 25.83
C ILE A 654 33.46 46.33 25.19
N ASP A 655 33.57 46.31 23.86
CA ASP A 655 34.85 46.42 23.17
C ASP A 655 35.59 47.74 23.47
N LEU A 656 34.87 48.86 23.41
CA LEU A 656 35.44 50.19 23.69
C LEU A 656 35.93 50.29 25.13
N ILE A 657 35.10 49.86 26.08
CA ILE A 657 35.43 49.92 27.51
C ILE A 657 36.56 48.93 27.83
N ASN A 658 36.53 47.72 27.25
CA ASN A 658 37.55 46.70 27.46
C ASN A 658 38.91 47.11 26.89
N GLN A 659 38.96 47.81 25.75
CA GLN A 659 40.23 48.36 25.23
C GLN A 659 40.85 49.38 26.20
N ASN A 660 40.04 50.28 26.75
CA ASN A 660 40.50 51.23 27.76
C ASN A 660 40.95 50.51 29.04
N PHE A 661 40.18 49.50 29.48
CA PHE A 661 40.52 48.65 30.61
C PHE A 661 41.87 47.96 30.40
N VAL A 662 42.09 47.29 29.26
CA VAL A 662 43.34 46.59 28.95
C VAL A 662 44.54 47.56 28.88
N GLN A 663 44.37 48.77 28.35
CA GLN A 663 45.43 49.77 28.29
C GLN A 663 45.86 50.25 29.68
N GLU A 664 44.90 50.62 30.52
CA GLU A 664 45.16 51.05 31.91
C GLU A 664 45.64 49.88 32.77
N PHE A 665 45.16 48.67 32.50
CA PHE A 665 45.53 47.46 33.23
C PHE A 665 46.96 46.97 32.93
N LYS A 666 47.41 47.05 31.67
CA LYS A 666 48.80 46.70 31.28
C LYS A 666 49.86 47.48 32.06
N LEU A 667 49.54 48.70 32.51
CA LEU A 667 50.44 49.55 33.29
C LEU A 667 50.60 49.08 34.76
N LEU A 668 49.69 48.23 35.25
CA LEU A 668 49.63 47.75 36.64
C LEU A 668 49.94 46.25 36.77
N GLN A 669 50.41 45.60 35.69
CA GLN A 669 50.53 44.15 35.61
C GLN A 669 51.72 43.61 36.44
N ASN A 670 51.42 42.91 37.54
CA ASN A 670 52.39 42.17 38.35
C ASN A 670 52.27 40.64 38.11
N SER A 671 53.37 39.90 38.31
CA SER A 671 53.44 38.44 38.05
C SER A 671 52.50 37.58 38.92
N SER A 672 51.98 38.11 40.03
CA SER A 672 50.97 37.48 40.90
C SER A 672 49.56 37.60 40.32
N ASN A 673 49.20 38.74 39.71
CA ASN A 673 47.88 38.98 39.13
C ASN A 673 47.65 38.14 37.87
N ASP A 674 48.70 37.95 37.06
CA ASP A 674 48.65 37.10 35.86
C ASP A 674 48.37 35.62 36.20
N LYS A 675 48.93 35.12 37.32
CA LYS A 675 48.65 33.76 37.80
C LYS A 675 47.21 33.60 38.29
N ARG A 676 46.70 34.58 39.04
CA ARG A 676 45.30 34.58 39.52
C ARG A 676 44.32 34.66 38.35
N GLN A 677 44.57 35.55 37.38
CA GLN A 677 43.74 35.69 36.18
C GLN A 677 43.65 34.39 35.38
N LYS A 678 44.78 33.71 35.14
CA LYS A 678 44.80 32.41 34.44
C LYS A 678 44.00 31.34 35.15
N VAL A 679 44.04 31.30 36.49
CA VAL A 679 43.26 30.34 37.28
C VAL A 679 41.76 30.66 37.20
N LEU A 680 41.37 31.93 37.32
CA LEU A 680 39.97 32.35 37.19
C LEU A 680 39.43 32.07 35.77
N GLN A 681 40.21 32.35 34.73
CA GLN A 681 39.84 32.03 33.35
C GLN A 681 39.68 30.52 33.12
N TYR A 682 40.58 29.71 33.68
CA TYR A 682 40.47 28.25 33.60
C TYR A 682 39.19 27.74 34.26
N LEU A 683 38.84 28.29 35.44
CA LEU A 683 37.62 27.95 36.16
C LEU A 683 36.36 28.38 35.39
N GLU A 684 36.32 29.59 34.83
CA GLU A 684 35.21 30.05 33.97
C GLU A 684 35.04 29.18 32.73
N THR A 685 36.13 28.89 32.01
CA THR A 685 36.13 27.99 30.84
C THR A 685 35.62 26.59 31.21
N ALA A 686 35.98 26.09 32.40
CA ALA A 686 35.51 24.79 32.89
C ALA A 686 34.01 24.80 33.21
N TYR A 687 33.49 25.91 33.73
CA TYR A 687 32.05 26.07 34.01
C TYR A 687 31.20 26.06 32.74
N GLU A 688 31.63 26.76 31.69
CA GLU A 688 30.92 26.74 30.40
C GLU A 688 30.94 25.35 29.77
N LYS A 689 32.10 24.69 29.77
CA LYS A 689 32.22 23.30 29.30
C LYS A 689 31.34 22.36 30.12
N PHE A 690 31.18 22.62 31.42
CA PHE A 690 30.24 21.88 32.26
C PHE A 690 28.79 22.05 31.79
N LEU A 691 28.34 23.27 31.54
CA LEU A 691 27.01 23.52 30.99
C LEU A 691 26.82 22.84 29.62
N GLU A 692 27.84 22.89 28.76
CA GLU A 692 27.85 22.20 27.47
C GLU A 692 27.69 20.68 27.65
N ILE A 693 28.44 20.07 28.58
CA ILE A 693 28.34 18.64 28.88
C ILE A 693 26.96 18.28 29.40
N ILE A 694 26.37 19.07 30.31
CA ILE A 694 25.01 18.83 30.83
C ILE A 694 23.98 18.87 29.68
N ASN A 695 24.09 19.85 28.78
CA ASN A 695 23.21 19.93 27.62
C ASN A 695 23.40 18.71 26.70
N ASN A 696 24.65 18.36 26.36
CA ASN A 696 24.98 17.22 25.52
C ASN A 696 24.49 15.89 26.11
N LEU A 697 24.61 15.70 27.44
CA LEU A 697 24.09 14.51 28.14
C LEU A 697 22.56 14.45 28.08
N THR A 698 21.88 15.60 28.22
CA THR A 698 20.42 15.69 28.12
C THR A 698 19.95 15.36 26.70
N GLU A 699 20.62 15.90 25.68
CA GLU A 699 20.37 15.60 24.27
C GLU A 699 20.64 14.13 23.95
N GLY A 700 21.75 13.57 24.45
CA GLY A 700 22.06 12.14 24.31
C GLY A 700 20.99 11.25 24.93
N SER A 701 20.51 11.59 26.13
CA SER A 701 19.45 10.83 26.81
C SER A 701 18.15 10.85 26.00
N LYS A 702 17.80 12.02 25.46
CA LYS A 702 16.63 12.16 24.59
C LYS A 702 16.81 11.36 23.30
N PHE A 703 17.96 11.44 22.65
CA PHE A 703 18.27 10.69 21.44
C PHE A 703 18.07 9.18 21.64
N TYR A 704 18.65 8.59 22.70
CA TYR A 704 18.52 7.16 22.92
C TYR A 704 17.08 6.75 23.28
N THR A 705 16.36 7.58 24.03
CA THR A 705 14.94 7.33 24.33
C THR A 705 14.09 7.34 23.07
N ASP A 706 14.25 8.37 22.22
CA ASP A 706 13.55 8.48 20.92
C ASP A 706 13.94 7.33 19.98
N PHE A 707 15.20 6.87 20.05
CA PHE A 707 15.67 5.73 19.28
C PHE A 707 14.99 4.42 19.70
N ILE A 708 14.79 4.19 21.00
CA ILE A 708 14.08 3.02 21.51
C ILE A 708 12.63 3.03 21.01
N GLU A 709 11.94 4.16 21.13
CA GLU A 709 10.54 4.28 20.70
C GLU A 709 10.38 4.03 19.20
N LYS A 710 11.15 4.73 18.37
CA LYS A 710 11.08 4.60 16.90
C LYS A 710 11.61 3.25 16.42
N GLY A 711 12.68 2.75 17.05
CA GLY A 711 13.25 1.44 16.74
C GLY A 711 12.30 0.30 17.09
N GLY A 712 11.49 0.45 18.15
CA GLY A 712 10.46 -0.51 18.53
C GLY A 712 9.41 -0.69 17.42
N ALA A 713 9.00 0.40 16.77
CA ALA A 713 8.12 0.32 15.61
C ALA A 713 8.77 -0.43 14.43
N VAL A 714 10.07 -0.20 14.17
CA VAL A 714 10.80 -0.96 13.14
C VAL A 714 10.90 -2.44 13.48
N LEU A 715 11.12 -2.79 14.76
CA LEU A 715 11.12 -4.19 15.20
C LEU A 715 9.76 -4.84 14.92
N GLN A 716 8.66 -4.15 15.22
CA GLN A 716 7.32 -4.64 14.91
C GLN A 716 7.13 -4.87 13.40
N GLU A 717 7.57 -3.94 12.54
CA GLU A 717 7.57 -4.13 11.09
C GLU A 717 8.38 -5.37 10.66
N CYS A 718 9.55 -5.60 11.27
CA CYS A 718 10.37 -6.79 11.01
C CYS A 718 9.68 -8.09 11.44
N GLU A 719 8.94 -8.09 12.56
CA GLU A 719 8.19 -9.25 13.03
C GLU A 719 6.98 -9.55 12.13
N GLU A 720 6.24 -8.54 11.71
CA GLU A 720 5.15 -8.67 10.75
C GLU A 720 5.66 -9.15 9.38
N TYR A 721 6.82 -8.66 8.94
CA TYR A 721 7.51 -9.16 7.76
C TYR A 721 7.83 -10.66 7.89
N LEU A 722 8.55 -11.06 8.94
CA LEU A 722 8.93 -12.45 9.16
C LEU A 722 7.71 -13.38 9.25
N TYR A 723 6.63 -12.93 9.90
CA TYR A 723 5.39 -13.69 9.98
C TYR A 723 4.77 -13.91 8.59
N ARG A 724 4.60 -12.85 7.79
CA ARG A 724 4.06 -12.97 6.41
C ARG A 724 4.91 -13.91 5.57
N ARG A 725 6.22 -13.79 5.69
CA ARG A 725 7.22 -14.61 5.01
C ARG A 725 7.12 -16.10 5.37
N ARG A 726 6.90 -16.43 6.64
CA ARG A 726 6.65 -17.82 7.08
C ARG A 726 5.32 -18.39 6.58
N VAL A 727 4.27 -17.57 6.52
CA VAL A 727 2.98 -17.99 5.95
C VAL A 727 3.12 -18.30 4.46
N GLU A 728 3.74 -17.40 3.70
CA GLU A 728 4.04 -17.58 2.28
C GLU A 728 4.85 -18.85 2.03
N SER A 729 5.91 -19.06 2.81
CA SER A 729 6.76 -20.26 2.77
C SER A 729 5.94 -21.54 2.98
N ARG A 730 5.08 -21.56 4.00
CA ARG A 730 4.21 -22.71 4.30
C ARG A 730 3.23 -23.00 3.17
N ASP A 731 2.61 -21.97 2.61
CA ASP A 731 1.66 -22.12 1.50
C ASP A 731 2.35 -22.67 0.25
N LEU A 732 3.58 -22.22 -0.04
CA LEU A 732 4.37 -22.72 -1.15
C LEU A 732 4.82 -24.17 -0.93
N GLU A 733 5.28 -24.54 0.28
CA GLU A 733 5.58 -25.95 0.60
C GLU A 733 4.35 -26.85 0.44
N LEU A 734 3.17 -26.40 0.87
CA LEU A 734 1.92 -27.14 0.69
C LEU A 734 1.58 -27.31 -0.81
N ALA A 735 1.75 -26.26 -1.62
CA ALA A 735 1.53 -26.33 -3.06
C ALA A 735 2.50 -27.31 -3.74
N ILE A 736 3.79 -27.27 -3.38
CA ILE A 736 4.80 -28.20 -3.89
C ILE A 736 4.45 -29.64 -3.51
N ASN A 737 4.11 -29.90 -2.24
CA ASN A 737 3.75 -31.24 -1.78
C ASN A 737 2.48 -31.78 -2.47
N ASN A 738 1.47 -30.94 -2.67
CA ASN A 738 0.25 -31.32 -3.37
C ASN A 738 0.50 -31.64 -4.85
N SER A 739 1.35 -30.85 -5.53
CA SER A 739 1.73 -31.12 -6.92
C SER A 739 2.53 -32.43 -7.06
N PHE A 740 3.39 -32.74 -6.08
CA PHE A 740 4.16 -33.99 -6.05
C PHE A 740 3.26 -35.21 -5.83
N GLN A 741 2.27 -35.13 -4.93
CA GLN A 741 1.29 -36.20 -4.73
C GLN A 741 0.41 -36.41 -5.97
N GLN A 742 0.03 -35.35 -6.67
CA GLN A 742 -0.71 -35.46 -7.93
C GLN A 742 0.13 -36.09 -9.05
N GLN A 743 1.41 -35.73 -9.18
CA GLN A 743 2.32 -36.38 -10.13
C GLN A 743 2.54 -37.87 -9.80
N GLN A 744 2.70 -38.24 -8.53
CA GLN A 744 2.82 -39.65 -8.15
C GLN A 744 1.54 -40.44 -8.44
N ALA A 745 0.36 -39.86 -8.19
CA ALA A 745 -0.92 -40.49 -8.52
C ALA A 745 -1.15 -40.63 -10.03
N GLN A 746 -0.68 -39.67 -10.84
CA GLN A 746 -0.69 -39.78 -12.30
C GLN A 746 0.27 -40.86 -12.81
N THR A 747 1.48 -40.95 -12.25
CA THR A 747 2.48 -41.96 -12.64
C THR A 747 2.03 -43.38 -12.28
N GLN A 748 1.34 -43.57 -11.13
CA GLN A 748 0.76 -44.86 -10.76
C GLN A 748 -0.44 -45.25 -11.65
N ASN A 749 -1.24 -44.29 -12.09
CA ASN A 749 -2.34 -44.56 -13.03
C ASN A 749 -1.84 -44.86 -14.44
N GLU A 750 -0.75 -44.23 -14.91
CA GLU A 750 -0.13 -44.54 -16.20
C GLU A 750 0.53 -45.93 -16.22
N GLN A 751 1.06 -46.40 -15.09
CA GLN A 751 1.61 -47.77 -14.98
C GLN A 751 0.53 -48.88 -14.98
N MET A 752 -0.73 -48.56 -14.71
CA MET A 752 -1.85 -49.52 -14.83
C MET A 752 -2.51 -49.51 -16.22
N SER A 753 -2.16 -48.57 -17.11
CA SER A 753 -2.78 -48.41 -18.42
C SER A 753 -1.77 -48.55 -19.57
N VAL A 754 -1.20 -49.74 -19.75
CA VAL A 754 -0.53 -50.10 -21.01
C VAL A 754 -1.15 -51.38 -21.57
N PRO A 755 -1.68 -51.37 -22.82
CA PRO A 755 -2.18 -52.57 -23.48
C PRO A 755 -1.03 -53.48 -23.91
N LYS A 756 -1.18 -54.78 -23.67
CA LYS A 756 -0.26 -55.84 -24.15
C LYS A 756 -0.16 -55.81 -25.68
N SER A 757 1.05 -55.61 -26.20
CA SER A 757 1.46 -56.03 -27.53
C SER A 757 2.80 -56.77 -27.43
N TYR A 758 2.84 -57.94 -28.06
CA TYR A 758 3.96 -58.87 -28.14
C TYR A 758 5.20 -58.27 -28.83
N ASN A 759 6.40 -58.55 -28.31
CA ASN A 759 7.41 -59.35 -29.01
C ASN A 759 8.68 -59.59 -28.19
N ASN A 760 9.27 -60.76 -28.45
CA ASN A 760 10.45 -61.36 -27.85
C ASN A 760 11.71 -60.47 -27.92
N ASP A 761 12.53 -60.46 -26.87
CA ASP A 761 13.79 -61.21 -26.93
C ASP A 761 14.51 -61.32 -25.57
N LYS A 762 15.30 -62.38 -25.50
CA LYS A 762 15.98 -62.98 -24.34
C LYS A 762 17.00 -62.03 -23.70
N LEU A 763 17.11 -62.06 -22.36
CA LEU A 763 18.38 -62.29 -21.64
C LEU A 763 18.15 -62.44 -20.12
N VAL A 764 18.98 -63.29 -19.53
CA VAL A 764 18.79 -64.02 -18.27
C VAL A 764 19.26 -63.23 -17.05
N SER A 765 18.47 -63.23 -15.96
CA SER A 765 18.92 -62.83 -14.62
C SER A 765 19.30 -64.06 -13.77
N PRO A 766 20.35 -64.03 -12.95
CA PRO A 766 20.55 -65.00 -11.87
C PRO A 766 19.75 -64.61 -10.63
N LYS A 767 19.03 -65.60 -10.10
CA LYS A 767 18.16 -65.57 -8.92
C LYS A 767 18.96 -65.47 -7.62
N THR A 768 18.38 -64.82 -6.60
CA THR A 768 18.46 -65.32 -5.21
C THR A 768 17.09 -65.21 -4.54
N SER A 769 16.80 -66.26 -3.76
CA SER A 769 15.49 -66.71 -3.30
C SER A 769 15.18 -66.28 -1.87
N LYS A 770 13.89 -66.17 -1.52
CA LYS A 770 13.29 -66.58 -0.23
C LYS A 770 11.74 -66.61 -0.34
N PRO A 771 11.00 -67.30 0.55
CA PRO A 771 10.44 -68.60 0.25
C PRO A 771 8.91 -68.72 0.46
N GLY A 772 8.31 -69.75 -0.16
CA GLY A 772 7.28 -70.57 0.49
C GLY A 772 5.83 -70.10 0.42
N LEU A 773 5.20 -70.23 -0.77
CA LEU A 773 3.83 -70.76 -0.83
C LEU A 773 3.89 -72.23 -1.21
N TRP A 774 3.21 -73.04 -0.42
CA TRP A 774 2.91 -74.44 -0.70
C TRP A 774 2.02 -74.54 -1.95
N ASN A 775 2.43 -75.42 -2.87
CA ASN A 775 1.82 -75.71 -4.17
C ASN A 775 1.43 -77.19 -4.19
N PRO A 776 0.17 -77.54 -4.48
CA PRO A 776 -0.25 -78.90 -4.81
C PRO A 776 0.02 -79.18 -6.29
N ASN A 777 1.31 -79.27 -6.63
CA ASN A 777 1.76 -80.10 -7.72
C ASN A 777 1.79 -81.55 -7.23
N SER A 778 0.91 -82.35 -7.82
CA SER A 778 1.33 -83.34 -8.81
C SER A 778 0.11 -83.51 -9.71
N ASP A 779 0.13 -83.45 -11.04
CA ASP A 779 1.13 -83.69 -12.08
C ASP A 779 0.50 -83.12 -13.39
N ILE A 780 1.07 -83.02 -14.59
CA ILE A 780 2.34 -83.40 -15.22
C ILE A 780 2.50 -82.42 -16.40
N ARG A 781 3.75 -82.25 -16.79
CA ARG A 781 4.28 -81.43 -17.87
C ARG A 781 3.69 -81.69 -19.26
N PHE A 782 4.22 -80.84 -20.15
CA PHE A 782 4.33 -80.93 -21.61
C PHE A 782 3.18 -80.18 -22.29
N SER A 783 3.43 -79.09 -22.99
CA SER A 783 4.64 -78.61 -23.67
C SER A 783 4.51 -77.13 -23.97
#